data_AF-A0A3M1YHJ8-F1
#
_entry.id   AF-A0A3M1YHJ8-F1
#
_cell.length_a   1.000
_cell.length_b   1.000
_cell.length_c   1.000
_cell.angle_alpha   90.00
_cell.angle_beta   90.00
_cell.angle_gamma   90.00
#
_symmetry.space_group_name_H-M   'P 1'
#
loop_
_entity.id
_entity.type
_entity.pdbx_description
1 polymer ?
#
loop_
_entity_poly.entity_id
_entity_poly.type
_entity_poly.pdbx_seq_one_letter_code
_entity_poly.pdbx_strand_id
1 'polypeptide(L)'
;MVHVANRFQKKLDTRLQKTVQKVSAREAVFLAAKDLNLEVRTSLKTLKKVGGTAQKVIFDKGGISLNNIPVKLVYVPTNDGTLRLTWEVQIYELDAQHYWMSYVDAQTGRVIEKQDMVISCNFDYPEHAHNADCLHGGSHAAFENPESIPSAGTTGFLATKSNAEAFSNGHFYRIYDAPVETPNHGGRTYVFTNGDPVASPYGWHYDGTAHYLVTKGNNVYAYEDTGGGNAGLPAVGGVIPGQSLNFDFPLDLTQDPSTYTDAAITNLFYWNNYIHDVMYHYGFDEVSGNFQVDNLGKGGIGNDAVMAEAQDGGGTNNANFLTLPDGVPGRMQMYLWSSNQPADLVHINHSSTYPNGGVSFTAIPAAFGPEITTTGVNGDLVLIEANVNTSSTCNPCGCGTGQGVGLPPNNDVNGKIVLIKRGDCSFIEKVMGAQMGGAIGVIVYNNIPGAGPLAMGGDETGNLITIPAVMVSYEDGLELKDEIALGTINIDLKRLTPAPPNKDGDLDNGIIAHEYGHGISIRLTGGPGTTCLSGDEQAGEGWSDFFAYMTTMDAATINDGGYAGRGIGTYVFDQPITGNGIRPAKYSRDMNVNNYTYGDLNNAEITVPHGVGFIFATALWDMTWNLIDAYGYDPDLKSGNLNAGNILAMQLVIDGLKLQPCSPTFLESRDAILAADQALTGGANQCLIWEAFAKRGMGYSAVSGTNSRGDETEAFDMPPSCLPDLTIATSSNYSKVANGDVMTYTIELTNTGGQTATGVVVTNPVPVGTNFLSASNGGFVSANTITFPTLSVNPGQTVTLTFDVTVNTPTATTLLFDDNMENGQNKWNATPGADMWALTNSDANSGSFSWFAADPDNASDQTLTLANSLSLPANAELLFTHKYDTEAGFDGGVVEISNDGGTTWYDLGSNMTQNGYSDFIPLANNPLINGFAFGGASNGFITTTTDLNLFKNQNVLIRFRFSSDVATPKVGWWIDDVIIGQDVTLIHSTASFVSPIESGHAGTSAIVVNGPSQAAIGNPNNEVIFDNKIENNQTEISDINLIAYPNPAQDHLNIRLEGILTGKVQIDLVNTQGQVIQSQKFDAESLNQTIEMNTSDLLNGVYFINVQDDQSFGTTRVVIQKN
;
A
#
# COMPACT_ATOMS: atom_id res chain seq x y z
N MET A 1 -26.63 2.92 9.08
CA MET A 1 -25.18 3.15 9.16
C MET A 1 -24.94 4.16 10.26
N VAL A 2 -24.00 3.91 11.18
CA VAL A 2 -23.52 4.91 12.14
C VAL A 2 -22.17 5.37 11.62
N HIS A 3 -21.99 6.68 11.53
CA HIS A 3 -20.71 7.31 11.21
C HIS A 3 -19.91 7.38 12.52
N VAL A 4 -18.83 6.62 12.61
CA VAL A 4 -17.86 6.73 13.71
C VAL A 4 -16.54 7.13 13.07
N ALA A 5 -16.12 8.38 13.27
CA ALA A 5 -14.80 8.91 12.90
C ALA A 5 -14.29 8.38 11.53
N ASN A 6 -14.96 8.79 10.45
CA ASN A 6 -14.69 8.44 9.05
C ASN A 6 -14.89 6.97 8.62
N ARG A 7 -15.35 6.06 9.50
CA ARG A 7 -15.66 4.65 9.14
C ARG A 7 -17.17 4.38 9.05
N PHE A 8 -17.64 3.93 7.88
CA PHE A 8 -19.03 3.48 7.70
C PHE A 8 -19.20 2.03 8.12
N GLN A 9 -19.83 1.81 9.28
CA GLN A 9 -20.14 0.45 9.74
C GLN A 9 -21.36 -0.13 8.99
N LYS A 10 -21.11 -1.11 8.10
CA LYS A 10 -22.12 -1.86 7.35
C LYS A 10 -22.84 -2.87 8.26
N LYS A 11 -24.09 -3.23 7.91
CA LYS A 11 -24.94 -4.23 8.61
C LYS A 11 -25.13 -3.95 10.11
N LEU A 12 -25.38 -2.69 10.46
CA LEU A 12 -25.53 -2.23 11.85
C LEU A 12 -26.58 -3.02 12.64
N ASP A 13 -27.68 -3.38 11.99
CA ASP A 13 -28.84 -4.04 12.63
C ASP A 13 -28.52 -5.45 13.14
N THR A 14 -27.52 -6.12 12.54
CA THR A 14 -27.04 -7.45 12.97
C THR A 14 -25.88 -7.37 13.95
N ARG A 15 -25.21 -6.21 14.06
CA ARG A 15 -24.00 -6.00 14.87
C ARG A 15 -24.25 -5.23 16.17
N LEU A 16 -25.35 -4.48 16.24
CA LEU A 16 -25.85 -3.88 17.48
C LEU A 16 -26.48 -4.96 18.34
N GLN A 17 -25.83 -5.32 19.44
CA GLN A 17 -26.54 -5.98 20.52
C GLN A 17 -27.49 -4.93 21.14
N LYS A 18 -28.81 -5.07 20.96
CA LYS A 18 -29.80 -4.20 21.61
C LYS A 18 -29.66 -4.37 23.13
N THR A 19 -28.99 -3.45 23.80
CA THR A 19 -28.70 -3.57 25.23
C THR A 19 -29.06 -2.31 26.01
N VAL A 20 -29.53 -2.53 27.24
CA VAL A 20 -29.92 -1.49 28.20
C VAL A 20 -28.70 -1.16 29.06
N GLN A 21 -28.37 0.13 29.17
CA GLN A 21 -27.36 0.65 30.09
C GLN A 21 -27.70 0.24 31.54
N LYS A 22 -26.81 -0.52 32.19
CA LYS A 22 -26.94 -0.95 33.60
C LYS A 22 -25.92 -0.27 34.52
N VAL A 23 -24.76 0.05 33.99
CA VAL A 23 -23.68 0.74 34.70
C VAL A 23 -23.93 2.24 34.61
N SER A 24 -23.90 2.94 35.74
CA SER A 24 -23.97 4.41 35.76
C SER A 24 -22.64 5.04 35.39
N ALA A 25 -22.65 6.28 34.90
CA ALA A 25 -21.43 7.04 34.61
C ALA A 25 -20.46 7.12 35.81
N ARG A 26 -21.02 7.14 37.04
CA ARG A 26 -20.21 7.17 38.26
C ARG A 26 -19.55 5.82 38.56
N GLU A 27 -20.28 4.72 38.38
CA GLU A 27 -19.71 3.37 38.55
C GLU A 27 -18.64 3.09 37.50
N ALA A 28 -18.79 3.59 36.28
CA ALA A 28 -17.78 3.49 35.23
C ALA A 28 -16.45 4.14 35.66
N VAL A 29 -16.47 5.31 36.29
CA VAL A 29 -15.23 5.95 36.83
C VAL A 29 -14.54 5.06 37.85
N PHE A 30 -15.28 4.44 38.77
CA PHE A 30 -14.69 3.54 39.77
C PHE A 30 -14.11 2.27 39.14
N LEU A 31 -14.76 1.74 38.11
CA LEU A 31 -14.30 0.54 37.40
C LEU A 31 -13.03 0.82 36.58
N ALA A 32 -12.98 1.96 35.88
CA ALA A 32 -11.79 2.42 35.18
C ALA A 32 -10.64 2.70 36.16
N ALA A 33 -10.88 3.44 37.24
CA ALA A 33 -9.86 3.70 38.26
C ALA A 33 -9.31 2.41 38.89
N LYS A 34 -10.17 1.41 39.14
CA LYS A 34 -9.73 0.11 39.65
C LYS A 34 -8.86 -0.65 38.64
N ASP A 35 -9.21 -0.63 37.37
CA ASP A 35 -8.42 -1.26 36.30
C ASP A 35 -7.03 -0.63 36.16
N LEU A 36 -6.93 0.68 36.44
CA LEU A 36 -5.69 1.46 36.47
C LEU A 36 -4.98 1.41 37.83
N ASN A 37 -5.42 0.61 38.80
CA ASN A 37 -4.91 0.60 40.19
C ASN A 37 -4.89 1.97 40.91
N LEU A 38 -5.80 2.86 40.55
CA LEU A 38 -5.99 4.16 41.18
C LEU A 38 -7.05 4.08 42.30
N GLU A 39 -6.67 4.47 43.51
CA GLU A 39 -7.62 4.58 44.63
C GLU A 39 -8.32 5.94 44.64
N VAL A 40 -9.63 5.96 44.44
CA VAL A 40 -10.45 7.18 44.51
C VAL A 40 -10.45 7.75 45.93
N ARG A 41 -9.69 8.83 46.16
CA ARG A 41 -9.39 9.38 47.50
C ARG A 41 -10.49 10.31 48.04
N THR A 42 -11.41 10.77 47.19
CA THR A 42 -12.48 11.69 47.58
C THR A 42 -13.82 11.29 46.97
N SER A 43 -14.94 11.78 47.54
CA SER A 43 -16.25 11.46 46.98
C SER A 43 -16.45 12.16 45.63
N LEU A 44 -16.51 11.40 44.53
CA LEU A 44 -16.81 11.93 43.18
C LEU A 44 -18.12 12.74 43.16
N LYS A 45 -18.01 14.05 42.91
CA LYS A 45 -19.12 14.99 42.74
C LYS A 45 -19.36 15.25 41.26
N THR A 46 -20.63 15.30 40.86
CA THR A 46 -20.97 15.71 39.49
C THR A 46 -20.90 17.23 39.37
N LEU A 47 -20.05 17.72 38.47
CA LEU A 47 -19.89 19.14 38.15
C LEU A 47 -20.86 19.57 37.04
N LYS A 48 -21.00 18.75 36.00
CA LYS A 48 -21.87 19.05 34.85
C LYS A 48 -22.55 17.80 34.31
N LYS A 49 -23.81 17.92 33.90
CA LYS A 49 -24.50 16.93 33.06
C LYS A 49 -25.02 17.61 31.81
N VAL A 50 -24.71 17.05 30.65
CA VAL A 50 -25.21 17.50 29.36
C VAL A 50 -26.20 16.45 28.85
N GLY A 51 -27.46 16.85 28.66
CA GLY A 51 -28.50 15.98 28.12
C GLY A 51 -28.27 15.62 26.65
N GLY A 52 -28.81 14.48 26.20
CA GLY A 52 -28.67 13.98 24.83
C GLY A 52 -28.52 12.46 24.79
N THR A 53 -28.44 11.88 23.59
CA THR A 53 -28.29 10.43 23.36
C THR A 53 -26.94 9.90 23.87
N ALA A 54 -25.88 10.70 23.81
CA ALA A 54 -24.53 10.33 24.27
C ALA A 54 -24.29 10.55 25.79
N GLN A 55 -25.29 11.01 26.56
CA GLN A 55 -25.23 11.19 28.02
C GLN A 55 -23.86 11.63 28.59
N LYS A 56 -23.45 12.89 28.39
CA LYS A 56 -22.14 13.38 28.88
C LYS A 56 -22.25 13.90 30.32
N VAL A 57 -21.35 13.44 31.19
CA VAL A 57 -21.22 13.84 32.60
C VAL A 57 -19.77 14.27 32.84
N ILE A 58 -19.55 15.31 33.65
CA ILE A 58 -18.22 15.70 34.12
C ILE A 58 -18.24 15.58 35.64
N PHE A 59 -17.32 14.76 36.17
CA PHE A 59 -17.07 14.66 37.60
C PHE A 59 -15.90 15.54 38.01
N ASP A 60 -15.82 15.87 39.29
CA ASP A 60 -14.60 16.41 39.87
C ASP A 60 -13.47 15.38 39.84
N LYS A 61 -12.26 15.82 40.17
CA LYS A 61 -11.01 15.07 40.07
C LYS A 61 -10.95 13.74 40.83
N GLY A 62 -11.85 13.53 41.79
CA GLY A 62 -11.87 12.33 42.64
C GLY A 62 -10.61 12.08 43.49
N GLY A 63 -9.61 12.97 43.43
CA GLY A 63 -8.28 12.75 44.02
C GLY A 63 -7.42 11.73 43.26
N ILE A 64 -7.81 11.41 42.02
CA ILE A 64 -7.11 10.47 41.13
C ILE A 64 -6.72 11.11 39.79
N SER A 65 -7.24 12.31 39.49
CA SER A 65 -6.95 12.97 38.22
C SER A 65 -6.51 14.43 38.33
N LEU A 66 -5.57 14.85 37.48
CA LEU A 66 -5.18 16.25 37.26
C LEU A 66 -6.26 17.07 36.56
N ASN A 67 -7.21 16.44 35.89
CA ASN A 67 -8.35 17.12 35.26
C ASN A 67 -9.68 16.66 35.85
N ASN A 68 -10.72 17.48 35.69
CA ASN A 68 -12.09 17.02 35.92
C ASN A 68 -12.37 15.84 34.99
N ILE A 69 -13.03 14.79 35.46
CA ILE A 69 -13.17 13.50 34.75
C ILE A 69 -14.41 13.54 33.84
N PRO A 70 -14.27 13.70 32.50
CA PRO A 70 -15.39 13.57 31.59
C PRO A 70 -15.74 12.10 31.38
N VAL A 71 -17.04 11.84 31.29
CA VAL A 71 -17.62 10.53 31.02
C VAL A 71 -18.72 10.70 29.97
N LYS A 72 -18.66 9.96 28.88
CA LYS A 72 -19.73 9.98 27.84
C LYS A 72 -20.03 8.57 27.34
N LEU A 73 -21.27 8.37 26.92
CA LEU A 73 -21.76 7.10 26.40
C LEU A 73 -21.50 7.03 24.89
N VAL A 74 -20.78 6.00 24.46
CA VAL A 74 -20.33 5.80 23.07
C VAL A 74 -20.57 4.35 22.61
N TYR A 75 -20.44 4.10 21.31
CA TYR A 75 -20.39 2.74 20.77
C TYR A 75 -18.97 2.44 20.30
N VAL A 76 -18.38 1.37 20.82
CA VAL A 76 -17.03 0.91 20.45
C VAL A 76 -17.14 -0.43 19.71
N PRO A 77 -16.49 -0.57 18.54
CA PRO A 77 -16.38 -1.86 17.88
C PRO A 77 -15.46 -2.80 18.66
N THR A 78 -15.82 -4.08 18.76
CA THR A 78 -14.98 -5.12 19.38
C THR A 78 -14.36 -6.03 18.33
N ASN A 79 -13.28 -6.74 18.71
CA ASN A 79 -12.51 -7.62 17.82
C ASN A 79 -13.34 -8.74 17.16
N ASP A 80 -14.47 -9.11 17.76
CA ASP A 80 -15.45 -10.05 17.18
C ASP A 80 -16.35 -9.41 16.11
N GLY A 81 -16.10 -8.16 15.74
CA GLY A 81 -16.87 -7.38 14.80
C GLY A 81 -18.21 -6.88 15.36
N THR A 82 -18.54 -7.03 16.64
CA THR A 82 -19.78 -6.45 17.21
C THR A 82 -19.60 -4.99 17.65
N LEU A 83 -20.69 -4.26 17.89
CA LEU A 83 -20.66 -2.91 18.48
C LEU A 83 -21.21 -2.95 19.91
N ARG A 84 -20.42 -2.50 20.88
CA ARG A 84 -20.82 -2.46 22.28
C ARG A 84 -21.06 -1.04 22.76
N LEU A 85 -22.13 -0.86 23.54
CA LEU A 85 -22.42 0.39 24.24
C LEU A 85 -21.48 0.49 25.45
N THR A 86 -20.61 1.50 25.46
CA THR A 86 -19.57 1.70 26.48
C THR A 86 -19.60 3.11 27.04
N TRP A 87 -19.09 3.26 28.26
CA TRP A 87 -18.71 4.54 28.84
C TRP A 87 -17.26 4.81 28.50
N GLU A 88 -17.00 5.89 27.77
CA GLU A 88 -15.67 6.48 27.68
C GLU A 88 -15.44 7.30 28.95
N VAL A 89 -14.40 6.94 29.70
CA VAL A 89 -13.97 7.59 30.95
C VAL A 89 -12.55 8.10 30.75
N GLN A 90 -12.32 9.38 31.00
CA GLN A 90 -10.98 9.96 30.85
C GLN A 90 -10.38 10.31 32.22
N ILE A 91 -9.22 9.75 32.54
CA ILE A 91 -8.50 9.96 33.79
C ILE A 91 -7.08 10.38 33.44
N TYR A 92 -6.75 11.62 33.76
CA TYR A 92 -5.39 12.13 33.63
C TYR A 92 -4.63 11.94 34.94
N GLU A 93 -3.62 11.08 35.00
CA GLU A 93 -2.92 10.70 36.24
C GLU A 93 -2.22 11.87 36.94
N LEU A 94 -1.96 11.71 38.24
CA LEU A 94 -1.43 12.80 39.09
C LEU A 94 0.04 13.13 38.84
N ASP A 95 0.81 12.19 38.30
CA ASP A 95 2.20 12.38 37.87
C ASP A 95 2.31 12.97 36.46
N ALA A 96 1.17 13.17 35.79
CA ALA A 96 1.07 13.69 34.44
C ALA A 96 1.67 12.82 33.33
N GLN A 97 2.15 11.61 33.65
CA GLN A 97 2.78 10.70 32.68
C GLN A 97 1.75 9.99 31.79
N HIS A 98 0.54 9.75 32.31
CA HIS A 98 -0.49 9.02 31.57
C HIS A 98 -1.83 9.75 31.54
N TYR A 99 -2.44 9.84 30.36
CA TYR A 99 -3.81 10.28 30.17
C TYR A 99 -4.64 9.12 29.63
N TRP A 100 -5.32 8.41 30.52
CA TRP A 100 -6.09 7.23 30.13
C TRP A 100 -7.49 7.57 29.64
N MET A 101 -7.81 7.09 28.44
CA MET A 101 -9.16 6.97 27.93
C MET A 101 -9.61 5.50 28.00
N SER A 102 -10.45 5.19 28.98
CA SER A 102 -10.96 3.84 29.25
C SER A 102 -12.38 3.64 28.74
N TYR A 103 -12.64 2.53 28.05
CA TYR A 103 -13.96 2.15 27.55
C TYR A 103 -14.58 1.04 28.40
N VAL A 104 -15.50 1.42 29.28
CA VAL A 104 -16.17 0.51 30.21
C VAL A 104 -17.49 0.03 29.63
N ASP A 105 -17.68 -1.28 29.47
CA ASP A 105 -18.94 -1.87 29.00
C ASP A 105 -20.13 -1.37 29.84
N ALA A 106 -21.08 -0.68 29.21
CA ALA A 106 -22.18 -0.03 29.92
C ALA A 106 -23.19 -1.03 30.52
N GLN A 107 -23.06 -2.33 30.24
CA GLN A 107 -23.90 -3.40 30.78
C GLN A 107 -23.17 -4.24 31.83
N THR A 108 -21.91 -4.61 31.58
CA THR A 108 -21.15 -5.54 32.43
C THR A 108 -20.18 -4.85 33.37
N GLY A 109 -19.77 -3.62 33.07
CA GLY A 109 -18.77 -2.89 33.83
C GLY A 109 -17.33 -3.36 33.60
N ARG A 110 -17.12 -4.28 32.65
CA ARG A 110 -15.77 -4.71 32.24
C ARG A 110 -15.12 -3.61 31.41
N VAL A 111 -13.87 -3.26 31.71
CA VAL A 111 -13.05 -2.44 30.80
C VAL A 111 -12.75 -3.29 29.57
N ILE A 112 -13.21 -2.81 28.41
CA ILE A 112 -13.04 -3.51 27.13
C ILE A 112 -11.71 -3.11 26.50
N GLU A 113 -11.36 -1.83 26.63
CA GLU A 113 -10.20 -1.22 26.02
C GLU A 113 -9.78 0.00 26.86
N LYS A 114 -8.48 0.32 26.88
CA LYS A 114 -7.94 1.56 27.40
C LYS A 114 -6.85 2.08 26.45
N GLN A 115 -6.76 3.39 26.32
CA GLN A 115 -5.78 4.06 25.46
C GLN A 115 -5.09 5.14 26.29
N ASP A 116 -3.76 5.26 26.17
CA ASP A 116 -3.03 6.40 26.71
C ASP A 116 -2.95 7.49 25.64
N MET A 117 -3.26 8.72 26.03
CA MET A 117 -3.22 9.89 25.15
C MET A 117 -1.92 10.69 25.29
N VAL A 118 -1.10 10.38 26.31
CA VAL A 118 0.29 10.84 26.35
C VAL A 118 1.08 9.85 25.50
N ILE A 119 1.51 10.29 24.32
CA ILE A 119 2.41 9.47 23.52
C ILE A 119 3.82 9.80 23.97
N SER A 120 4.43 8.85 24.67
CA SER A 120 5.80 8.96 25.14
C SER A 120 6.73 8.13 24.29
N CYS A 121 7.81 8.76 23.85
CA CYS A 121 8.86 8.12 23.11
C CYS A 121 9.88 7.51 24.06
N ASN A 122 9.57 6.35 24.65
CA ASN A 122 10.54 5.65 25.47
C ASN A 122 11.65 5.07 24.60
N PHE A 123 12.75 5.83 24.46
CA PHE A 123 13.89 5.50 23.60
C PHE A 123 14.89 4.53 24.25
N ASP A 124 14.51 4.03 25.40
CA ASP A 124 15.09 2.91 26.10
C ASP A 124 14.70 1.59 25.42
N TYR A 125 15.15 1.37 24.16
CA TYR A 125 15.54 0.09 23.51
C TYR A 125 15.32 0.02 21.98
N PRO A 126 16.31 -0.54 21.25
CA PRO A 126 16.11 -1.50 20.17
C PRO A 126 16.23 -2.93 20.74
N GLU A 127 15.14 -3.74 20.72
CA GLU A 127 15.09 -5.20 21.03
C GLU A 127 14.62 -5.72 22.46
N HIS A 128 13.30 -5.70 22.74
CA HIS A 128 12.38 -6.77 23.28
C HIS A 128 12.39 -7.28 24.74
N ALA A 129 11.28 -7.73 25.39
CA ALA A 129 9.97 -8.30 24.98
C ALA A 129 8.79 -8.06 25.98
N HIS A 130 7.58 -8.56 25.63
CA HIS A 130 6.28 -8.47 26.33
C HIS A 130 6.17 -9.17 27.70
N ASN A 131 5.41 -8.57 28.63
CA ASN A 131 4.44 -9.36 29.40
C ASN A 131 3.12 -8.59 29.61
N ALA A 132 2.03 -9.31 29.40
CA ALA A 132 0.66 -8.84 29.61
C ALA A 132 0.38 -8.79 31.12
N ASP A 133 0.46 -7.60 31.71
CA ASP A 133 -0.26 -7.16 32.92
C ASP A 133 0.40 -5.87 33.46
N CYS A 134 0.16 -4.71 32.82
CA CYS A 134 0.55 -3.44 33.43
C CYS A 134 -0.45 -3.07 34.52
N LEU A 135 -0.13 -3.48 35.76
CA LEU A 135 -0.76 -3.10 37.00
C LEU A 135 0.25 -2.29 37.83
N HIS A 136 0.13 -0.96 37.92
CA HIS A 136 0.91 -0.20 38.92
C HIS A 136 0.07 0.82 39.68
N GLY A 137 0.19 0.80 41.01
CA GLY A 137 -0.50 1.70 41.92
C GLY A 137 0.47 2.33 42.93
N GLY A 138 0.11 3.55 43.36
CA GLY A 138 0.56 4.28 44.56
C GLY A 138 1.95 4.93 44.49
N SER A 139 2.22 6.16 44.97
CA SER A 139 1.43 7.11 45.77
C SER A 139 2.13 8.50 45.93
N HIS A 140 1.32 9.58 45.97
CA HIS A 140 1.48 10.90 46.66
C HIS A 140 2.54 11.91 46.09
N ALA A 141 2.30 13.22 45.90
CA ALA A 141 1.38 14.16 46.57
C ALA A 141 1.02 15.43 45.73
N ALA A 142 -0.30 15.73 45.66
CA ALA A 142 -1.07 17.00 45.58
C ALA A 142 -0.53 18.25 44.80
N PHE A 143 -1.30 18.89 43.88
CA PHE A 143 -2.44 19.77 44.22
C PHE A 143 -3.39 20.19 43.04
N GLU A 144 -4.46 20.90 43.42
CA GLU A 144 -5.65 21.45 42.73
C GLU A 144 -5.46 22.19 41.38
N ASN A 145 -6.10 21.77 40.27
CA ASN A 145 -7.30 22.32 39.58
C ASN A 145 -7.30 23.83 39.33
N PRO A 146 -6.96 24.30 38.11
CA PRO A 146 -7.38 25.61 37.66
C PRO A 146 -8.79 25.50 37.05
N GLU A 147 -9.82 25.41 37.90
CA GLU A 147 -11.14 25.90 37.50
C GLU A 147 -11.09 27.42 37.48
N SER A 148 -11.36 28.01 36.31
CA SER A 148 -11.41 29.44 36.03
C SER A 148 -10.08 30.15 36.27
N ILE A 149 -9.46 30.69 35.21
CA ILE A 149 -8.51 31.79 35.35
C ILE A 149 -9.34 32.94 35.97
N PRO A 150 -9.15 33.32 37.25
CA PRO A 150 -9.62 34.61 37.70
C PRO A 150 -8.67 35.60 37.04
N SER A 151 -9.20 36.68 36.46
CA SER A 151 -8.38 37.81 36.04
C SER A 151 -7.40 38.15 37.18
N ALA A 152 -6.13 37.77 37.02
CA ALA A 152 -5.12 38.02 38.04
C ALA A 152 -5.06 39.53 38.22
N GLY A 153 -5.30 39.95 39.47
CA GLY A 153 -5.37 41.34 39.86
C GLY A 153 -4.15 42.09 39.38
N THR A 154 -4.42 43.26 38.83
CA THR A 154 -3.49 44.34 38.55
C THR A 154 -2.51 44.56 39.70
N THR A 155 -1.33 43.95 39.61
CA THR A 155 -0.11 44.48 40.21
C THR A 155 1.00 44.47 39.16
N GLY A 156 0.98 45.49 38.30
CA GLY A 156 2.20 46.18 37.92
C GLY A 156 3.07 45.61 36.79
N PHE A 157 2.56 44.79 35.87
CA PHE A 157 3.19 44.70 34.54
C PHE A 157 2.55 45.77 33.65
N LEU A 158 3.11 46.98 33.75
CA LEU A 158 2.77 48.10 32.88
C LEU A 158 3.07 47.69 31.42
N ALA A 159 2.04 47.22 30.72
CA ALA A 159 1.91 47.38 29.28
C ALA A 159 1.80 48.89 29.00
N THR A 160 2.92 49.61 29.07
CA THR A 160 3.00 50.95 28.50
C THR A 160 2.98 50.80 27.00
N LYS A 161 2.20 51.67 26.34
CA LYS A 161 2.13 51.88 24.89
C LYS A 161 3.48 52.24 24.21
N SER A 162 4.61 51.98 24.85
CA SER A 162 5.97 52.24 24.36
C SER A 162 6.60 51.07 23.61
N ASN A 163 6.02 49.86 23.61
CA ASN A 163 6.65 48.69 22.98
C ASN A 163 6.48 48.60 21.45
N ALA A 164 5.75 49.53 20.81
CA ALA A 164 5.60 49.54 19.36
C ALA A 164 6.95 49.62 18.61
N GLU A 165 8.00 50.19 19.23
CA GLU A 165 9.35 50.25 18.65
C GLU A 165 10.14 48.92 18.78
N ALA A 166 9.82 48.07 19.76
CA ALA A 166 10.46 46.75 19.91
C ALA A 166 9.92 45.74 18.88
N PHE A 167 8.61 45.81 18.57
CA PHE A 167 7.96 44.96 17.57
C PHE A 167 8.13 45.45 16.13
N SER A 168 8.68 46.65 15.91
CA SER A 168 9.01 47.17 14.57
C SER A 168 10.42 46.82 14.09
N ASN A 169 11.31 46.34 14.97
CA ASN A 169 12.73 46.08 14.68
C ASN A 169 13.08 44.61 14.44
N GLY A 170 12.05 43.75 14.38
CA GLY A 170 12.09 42.31 14.13
C GLY A 170 12.89 41.46 15.12
N HIS A 171 12.62 40.15 15.11
CA HIS A 171 13.01 39.25 16.20
C HIS A 171 14.23 38.43 15.78
N PHE A 172 15.19 38.29 16.69
CA PHE A 172 16.44 37.59 16.42
C PHE A 172 16.60 36.37 17.32
N TYR A 173 17.02 35.24 16.74
CA TYR A 173 17.19 33.98 17.46
C TYR A 173 18.54 33.36 17.10
N ARG A 174 19.34 32.98 18.10
CA ARG A 174 20.55 32.18 17.89
C ARG A 174 20.30 30.71 18.15
N ILE A 175 20.01 29.96 17.09
CA ILE A 175 19.43 28.61 17.15
C ILE A 175 20.08 27.67 16.14
N TYR A 176 19.77 26.38 16.21
CA TYR A 176 20.10 25.43 15.15
C TYR A 176 19.01 25.52 14.08
N ASP A 177 19.24 26.35 13.05
CA ASP A 177 18.25 26.65 12.02
C ASP A 177 18.06 25.50 11.04
N ALA A 178 16.84 25.32 10.54
CA ALA A 178 16.54 24.30 9.55
C ALA A 178 17.44 24.48 8.30
N PRO A 179 18.00 23.39 7.74
CA PRO A 179 17.71 21.99 8.04
C PRO A 179 18.62 21.35 9.11
N VAL A 180 19.39 22.12 9.89
CA VAL A 180 20.31 21.55 10.90
C VAL A 180 19.49 20.81 11.97
N GLU A 181 19.63 19.48 12.02
CA GLU A 181 18.88 18.64 12.96
C GLU A 181 19.39 18.81 14.39
N THR A 182 20.70 18.81 14.62
CA THR A 182 21.26 18.80 15.98
C THR A 182 22.66 19.45 16.02
N PRO A 183 23.28 19.61 17.20
CA PRO A 183 24.65 20.11 17.33
C PRO A 183 25.74 19.28 16.64
N ASN A 184 25.50 17.99 16.34
CA ASN A 184 26.48 17.17 15.61
C ASN A 184 26.37 17.35 14.08
N HIS A 185 25.27 17.92 13.58
CA HIS A 185 25.03 18.19 12.15
C HIS A 185 25.51 19.58 11.71
N GLY A 186 25.55 20.56 12.61
CA GLY A 186 25.92 21.93 12.26
C GLY A 186 26.02 22.88 13.45
N GLY A 187 26.48 24.10 13.18
CA GLY A 187 26.55 25.17 14.19
C GLY A 187 25.29 26.02 14.23
N ARG A 188 25.06 26.71 15.36
CA ARG A 188 23.96 27.68 15.48
C ARG A 188 24.16 28.87 14.54
N THR A 189 23.07 29.33 13.94
CA THR A 189 23.01 30.54 13.12
C THR A 189 22.23 31.63 13.85
N TYR A 190 22.37 32.88 13.39
CA TYR A 190 21.63 34.02 13.93
C TYR A 190 20.54 34.41 12.94
N VAL A 191 19.30 34.04 13.25
CA VAL A 191 18.15 34.13 12.36
C VAL A 191 17.31 35.34 12.71
N PHE A 192 16.90 36.08 11.67
CA PHE A 192 15.92 37.14 11.78
C PHE A 192 14.59 36.67 11.19
N THR A 193 13.51 36.73 11.97
CA THR A 193 12.17 36.38 11.49
C THR A 193 11.10 37.13 12.27
N ASN A 194 10.02 37.48 11.57
CA ASN A 194 8.81 38.04 12.18
C ASN A 194 7.68 37.00 12.21
N GLY A 195 7.98 35.71 11.98
CA GLY A 195 7.02 34.67 11.68
C GLY A 195 6.58 34.65 10.21
N ASP A 196 6.00 33.53 9.79
CA ASP A 196 5.43 33.40 8.45
C ASP A 196 4.23 34.35 8.27
N PRO A 197 4.15 35.13 7.17
CA PRO A 197 3.11 36.14 7.00
C PRO A 197 1.69 35.56 6.80
N VAL A 198 1.57 34.27 6.48
CA VAL A 198 0.30 33.57 6.27
C VAL A 198 -0.11 32.83 7.55
N ALA A 199 0.79 32.00 8.09
CA ALA A 199 0.52 31.19 9.27
C ALA A 199 0.56 32.01 10.57
N SER A 200 1.50 32.95 10.67
CA SER A 200 1.76 33.78 11.84
C SER A 200 1.75 35.29 11.50
N PRO A 201 0.63 35.85 11.01
CA PRO A 201 0.57 37.21 10.43
C PRO A 201 0.93 38.36 11.38
N TYR A 202 0.89 38.11 12.69
CA TYR A 202 1.28 39.06 13.75
C TYR A 202 2.59 38.69 14.46
N GLY A 203 3.27 37.68 13.92
CA GLY A 203 4.48 37.07 14.46
C GLY A 203 4.29 36.18 15.68
N TRP A 204 5.36 35.49 16.04
CA TRP A 204 5.34 34.41 17.04
C TRP A 204 5.13 34.86 18.49
N HIS A 205 5.17 36.16 18.76
CA HIS A 205 5.05 36.72 20.12
C HIS A 205 3.70 37.40 20.39
N TYR A 206 2.68 37.14 19.57
CA TYR A 206 1.33 37.67 19.73
C TYR A 206 0.34 36.53 19.96
N ASP A 207 -0.59 36.61 20.91
CA ASP A 207 -1.56 35.54 21.22
C ASP A 207 -3.00 35.83 20.78
N GLY A 208 -3.19 36.81 19.89
CA GLY A 208 -4.53 37.32 19.54
C GLY A 208 -5.00 38.49 20.39
N THR A 209 -4.43 38.67 21.59
CA THR A 209 -4.82 39.74 22.52
C THR A 209 -3.68 40.68 22.88
N ALA A 210 -2.49 40.14 23.12
CA ALA A 210 -1.32 40.89 23.59
C ALA A 210 -0.03 40.42 22.92
N HIS A 211 0.94 41.32 22.87
CA HIS A 211 2.30 40.99 22.49
C HIS A 211 3.17 40.71 23.73
N TYR A 212 4.05 39.74 23.61
CA TYR A 212 4.92 39.26 24.68
C TYR A 212 6.40 39.53 24.38
N LEU A 213 7.18 39.80 25.43
CA LEU A 213 8.65 39.89 25.37
C LEU A 213 9.31 38.62 25.91
N VAL A 214 8.58 37.51 25.87
CA VAL A 214 8.96 36.21 26.39
C VAL A 214 8.68 35.17 25.30
N THR A 215 9.26 33.96 25.37
CA THR A 215 9.02 32.79 24.50
C THR A 215 7.58 32.26 24.53
N LYS A 216 6.61 33.13 24.23
CA LYS A 216 5.16 32.91 24.24
C LYS A 216 4.50 33.67 23.10
N GLY A 217 3.54 33.04 22.43
CA GLY A 217 2.58 33.72 21.55
C GLY A 217 1.45 32.79 21.11
N ASN A 218 1.01 32.92 19.87
CA ASN A 218 -0.19 32.26 19.37
C ASN A 218 -0.02 30.75 19.26
N ASN A 219 1.14 30.29 18.81
CA ASN A 219 1.34 28.91 18.39
C ASN A 219 1.85 28.05 19.56
N VAL A 220 2.69 28.65 20.41
CA VAL A 220 3.41 27.95 21.48
C VAL A 220 3.71 28.87 22.66
N TYR A 221 3.75 28.28 23.85
CA TYR A 221 4.43 28.81 25.02
C TYR A 221 5.53 27.86 25.44
N ALA A 222 6.80 28.27 25.29
CA ALA A 222 7.96 27.47 25.69
C ALA A 222 8.55 27.98 27.02
N TYR A 223 8.80 27.07 27.96
CA TYR A 223 9.26 27.39 29.31
C TYR A 223 10.03 26.25 29.98
N GLU A 224 10.79 26.56 31.03
CA GLU A 224 11.48 25.57 31.88
C GLU A 224 10.48 24.81 32.79
N ASP A 225 10.61 23.48 32.89
CA ASP A 225 9.97 22.68 33.95
C ASP A 225 10.92 21.65 34.60
N THR A 226 12.10 22.09 35.04
CA THR A 226 13.09 21.23 35.72
C THR A 226 12.59 20.57 37.02
N GLY A 227 11.47 21.06 37.57
CA GLY A 227 10.83 20.47 38.75
C GLY A 227 9.90 19.29 38.44
N GLY A 228 9.59 19.02 37.17
CA GLY A 228 8.55 18.06 36.75
C GLY A 228 7.16 18.45 37.30
N GLY A 229 6.99 19.74 37.56
CA GLY A 229 5.85 20.30 38.25
C GLY A 229 4.73 20.57 37.28
N ASN A 230 4.16 19.50 36.72
CA ASN A 230 3.05 19.50 35.75
C ASN A 230 1.76 20.22 36.23
N ALA A 231 1.78 20.84 37.42
CA ALA A 231 0.71 21.57 38.06
C ALA A 231 0.91 23.10 37.92
N GLY A 232 0.59 23.62 36.74
CA GLY A 232 0.41 25.06 36.48
C GLY A 232 1.64 25.74 35.86
N LEU A 233 1.37 26.79 35.08
CA LEU A 233 2.44 27.55 34.41
C LEU A 233 3.36 28.20 35.45
N PRO A 234 4.69 28.03 35.36
CA PRO A 234 5.64 28.77 36.19
C PRO A 234 5.39 30.28 36.10
N ALA A 235 5.48 30.99 37.23
CA ALA A 235 5.14 32.41 37.33
C ALA A 235 5.93 33.31 36.34
N VAL A 236 7.14 32.88 35.98
CA VAL A 236 7.94 33.34 34.82
C VAL A 236 8.83 32.17 34.38
N GLY A 237 8.33 31.24 33.55
CA GLY A 237 9.16 30.12 33.06
C GLY A 237 9.71 30.28 31.65
N GLY A 238 9.22 31.27 30.89
CA GLY A 238 9.76 31.54 29.55
C GLY A 238 10.93 32.53 29.59
N VAL A 239 11.71 32.54 28.52
CA VAL A 239 12.94 33.36 28.43
C VAL A 239 12.63 34.80 28.01
N ILE A 240 13.17 35.78 28.72
CA ILE A 240 13.03 37.22 28.41
C ILE A 240 14.40 37.76 27.95
N PRO A 241 14.59 38.11 26.66
CA PRO A 241 15.87 38.57 26.10
C PRO A 241 16.18 40.05 26.38
N GLY A 242 15.38 40.72 27.23
CA GLY A 242 15.40 42.17 27.41
C GLY A 242 14.46 42.91 26.44
N GLN A 243 14.71 44.21 26.18
CA GLN A 243 13.76 45.09 25.48
C GLN A 243 13.76 45.02 23.95
N SER A 244 14.47 44.07 23.33
CA SER A 244 14.68 44.03 21.86
C SER A 244 14.45 42.66 21.20
N LEU A 245 13.72 41.73 21.83
CA LEU A 245 13.42 40.37 21.29
C LEU A 245 14.65 39.72 20.62
N ASN A 246 15.81 39.85 21.26
CA ASN A 246 17.09 39.34 20.77
C ASN A 246 17.53 38.13 21.61
N PHE A 247 17.14 36.94 21.19
CA PHE A 247 17.41 35.68 21.87
C PHE A 247 18.78 35.11 21.45
N ASP A 248 19.86 35.82 21.81
CA ASP A 248 21.25 35.38 21.66
C ASP A 248 21.84 34.94 23.00
N PHE A 249 21.62 33.68 23.36
CA PHE A 249 22.09 33.10 24.62
C PHE A 249 23.34 32.21 24.42
N PRO A 250 24.28 32.22 25.38
CA PRO A 250 25.45 31.36 25.35
C PRO A 250 25.04 29.88 25.42
N LEU A 251 25.83 29.02 24.78
CA LEU A 251 25.67 27.57 24.80
C LEU A 251 27.07 26.95 24.84
N ASP A 252 27.37 26.18 25.90
CA ASP A 252 28.60 25.41 26.05
C ASP A 252 28.25 23.96 26.38
N LEU A 253 28.29 23.10 25.36
CA LEU A 253 27.93 21.69 25.46
C LEU A 253 28.93 20.86 26.31
N THR A 254 30.02 21.47 26.79
CA THR A 254 30.94 20.83 27.74
C THR A 254 30.48 21.00 29.20
N GLN A 255 29.49 21.85 29.44
CA GLN A 255 28.90 22.09 30.74
C GLN A 255 27.56 21.36 30.91
N ASP A 256 27.06 21.34 32.13
CA ASP A 256 25.75 20.78 32.47
C ASP A 256 24.61 21.56 31.76
N PRO A 257 23.54 20.88 31.29
CA PRO A 257 22.39 21.52 30.64
C PRO A 257 21.75 22.68 31.41
N SER A 258 21.77 22.64 32.74
CA SER A 258 21.28 23.74 33.59
C SER A 258 22.03 25.06 33.41
N THR A 259 23.18 25.05 32.74
CA THR A 259 23.98 26.26 32.46
C THR A 259 23.56 27.00 31.18
N TYR A 260 22.72 26.37 30.34
CA TYR A 260 22.31 26.92 29.04
C TYR A 260 20.81 26.78 28.75
N THR A 261 19.97 26.66 29.79
CA THR A 261 18.50 26.55 29.70
C THR A 261 17.86 27.64 28.83
N ASP A 262 18.34 28.89 28.89
CA ASP A 262 17.81 29.97 28.04
C ASP A 262 18.00 29.71 26.53
N ALA A 263 19.13 29.09 26.15
CA ALA A 263 19.41 28.73 24.77
C ALA A 263 18.55 27.54 24.31
N ALA A 264 18.32 26.56 25.21
CA ALA A 264 17.45 25.41 24.98
C ALA A 264 15.99 25.84 24.74
N ILE A 265 15.41 26.63 25.65
CA ILE A 265 14.03 27.14 25.52
C ILE A 265 13.87 27.99 24.25
N THR A 266 14.89 28.78 23.90
CA THR A 266 14.87 29.58 22.66
C THR A 266 14.82 28.67 21.41
N ASN A 267 15.60 27.58 21.40
CA ASN A 267 15.59 26.61 20.31
C ASN A 267 14.24 25.88 20.21
N LEU A 268 13.69 25.42 21.34
CA LEU A 268 12.38 24.78 21.43
C LEU A 268 11.25 25.70 20.92
N PHE A 269 11.26 26.96 21.35
CA PHE A 269 10.30 27.98 20.90
C PHE A 269 10.38 28.20 19.39
N TYR A 270 11.59 28.34 18.85
CA TYR A 270 11.83 28.54 17.43
C TYR A 270 11.26 27.38 16.61
N TRP A 271 11.60 26.13 16.97
CA TRP A 271 11.21 24.95 16.21
C TRP A 271 9.71 24.65 16.26
N ASN A 272 9.05 24.82 17.41
CA ASN A 272 7.59 24.71 17.49
C ASN A 272 6.88 25.71 16.56
N ASN A 273 7.34 26.96 16.51
CA ASN A 273 6.77 27.96 15.60
C ASN A 273 7.12 27.66 14.13
N TYR A 274 8.34 27.21 13.84
CA TYR A 274 8.77 26.85 12.48
C TYR A 274 7.92 25.72 11.91
N ILE A 275 7.72 24.64 12.69
CA ILE A 275 6.89 23.49 12.26
C ILE A 275 5.44 23.92 12.11
N HIS A 276 4.89 24.69 13.05
CA HIS A 276 3.55 25.28 12.90
C HIS A 276 3.41 26.00 11.56
N ASP A 277 4.33 26.92 11.25
CA ASP A 277 4.29 27.73 10.05
C ASP A 277 4.44 26.89 8.77
N VAL A 278 5.33 25.88 8.77
CA VAL A 278 5.50 24.95 7.64
C VAL A 278 4.21 24.17 7.40
N MET A 279 3.67 23.52 8.43
CA MET A 279 2.52 22.62 8.30
C MET A 279 1.23 23.37 7.95
N TYR A 280 1.13 24.65 8.31
CA TYR A 280 0.03 25.51 7.89
C TYR A 280 -0.12 25.57 6.37
N HIS A 281 0.98 25.63 5.61
CA HIS A 281 0.97 25.68 4.14
C HIS A 281 0.51 24.38 3.49
N TYR A 282 0.56 23.26 4.21
CA TYR A 282 0.04 21.96 3.75
C TYR A 282 -1.40 21.70 4.23
N GLY A 283 -1.99 22.67 4.95
CA GLY A 283 -3.36 22.63 5.41
C GLY A 283 -3.55 22.03 6.80
N PHE A 284 -2.53 21.99 7.66
CA PHE A 284 -2.75 21.90 9.10
C PHE A 284 -3.08 23.29 9.65
N ASP A 285 -4.27 23.75 9.29
CA ASP A 285 -4.81 25.09 9.57
C ASP A 285 -5.81 25.07 10.73
N GLU A 286 -6.43 26.22 11.01
CA GLU A 286 -7.34 26.38 12.13
C GLU A 286 -8.55 25.43 12.04
N VAL A 287 -9.11 25.20 10.85
CA VAL A 287 -10.27 24.29 10.66
C VAL A 287 -9.86 22.83 10.83
N SER A 288 -8.61 22.51 10.50
CA SER A 288 -8.03 21.18 10.66
C SER A 288 -7.54 20.91 12.09
N GLY A 289 -7.73 21.86 13.01
CA GLY A 289 -7.40 21.76 14.42
C GLY A 289 -5.90 21.86 14.69
N ASN A 290 -5.25 22.86 14.10
CA ASN A 290 -3.90 23.25 14.51
C ASN A 290 -3.87 23.85 15.93
N PHE A 291 -2.66 24.12 16.43
CA PHE A 291 -2.48 24.62 17.80
C PHE A 291 -2.33 26.14 17.81
N GLN A 292 -3.38 26.87 18.19
CA GLN A 292 -3.40 28.33 18.21
C GLN A 292 -4.22 28.88 19.41
N VAL A 293 -3.72 29.93 20.06
CA VAL A 293 -4.52 30.65 21.08
C VAL A 293 -5.71 31.34 20.43
N ASP A 294 -5.49 32.07 19.35
CA ASP A 294 -6.51 32.74 18.56
C ASP A 294 -6.46 32.27 17.10
N ASN A 295 -7.61 31.81 16.62
CA ASN A 295 -7.81 31.34 15.25
C ASN A 295 -8.17 32.49 14.30
N LEU A 296 -8.18 33.74 14.78
CA LEU A 296 -8.37 34.95 13.98
C LEU A 296 -9.67 34.95 13.17
N GLY A 297 -10.69 34.22 13.65
CA GLY A 297 -11.98 34.05 13.00
C GLY A 297 -11.99 33.12 11.78
N LYS A 298 -10.93 32.32 11.55
CA LYS A 298 -10.82 31.40 10.39
C LYS A 298 -11.48 30.04 10.57
N GLY A 299 -11.93 29.70 11.79
CA GLY A 299 -12.59 28.42 12.09
C GLY A 299 -11.89 27.68 13.23
N GLY A 300 -12.25 26.40 13.44
CA GLY A 300 -11.71 25.59 14.53
C GLY A 300 -12.08 26.07 15.94
N ILE A 301 -11.42 25.50 16.94
CA ILE A 301 -11.54 25.86 18.35
C ILE A 301 -10.14 26.23 18.88
N GLY A 302 -9.85 27.52 19.01
CA GLY A 302 -8.55 27.97 19.55
C GLY A 302 -8.42 27.82 21.08
N ASN A 303 -7.47 28.56 21.64
CA ASN A 303 -7.00 28.49 23.03
C ASN A 303 -6.25 27.17 23.32
N ASP A 304 -5.50 26.70 22.33
CA ASP A 304 -4.83 25.40 22.37
C ASP A 304 -3.41 25.40 21.83
N ALA A 305 -2.70 26.52 21.93
CA ALA A 305 -1.26 26.59 21.69
C ALA A 305 -0.49 25.46 22.41
N VAL A 306 0.62 25.02 21.81
CA VAL A 306 1.49 24.01 22.42
C VAL A 306 2.12 24.57 23.69
N MET A 307 2.04 23.82 24.78
CA MET A 307 2.79 24.06 26.02
C MET A 307 4.07 23.24 25.93
N ALA A 308 5.20 23.89 25.65
CA ALA A 308 6.47 23.22 25.39
C ALA A 308 7.42 23.36 26.59
N GLU A 309 7.66 22.24 27.27
CA GLU A 309 8.37 22.14 28.54
C GLU A 309 9.81 21.69 28.26
N ALA A 310 10.76 22.60 28.47
CA ALA A 310 12.18 22.38 28.28
C ALA A 310 12.82 21.82 29.56
N GLN A 311 13.79 20.93 29.37
CA GLN A 311 14.54 20.25 30.43
C GLN A 311 13.62 19.71 31.54
N ASP A 312 12.49 19.15 31.13
CA ASP A 312 11.43 18.75 32.05
C ASP A 312 11.92 17.66 33.02
N GLY A 313 11.71 17.88 34.32
CA GLY A 313 12.16 17.01 35.40
C GLY A 313 11.29 15.78 35.63
N GLY A 314 10.18 15.64 34.89
CA GLY A 314 9.23 14.53 34.94
C GLY A 314 9.74 13.25 34.25
N GLY A 315 10.85 13.32 33.52
CA GLY A 315 11.48 12.19 32.85
C GLY A 315 12.92 12.43 32.40
N THR A 316 13.55 11.40 31.84
CA THR A 316 14.87 11.42 31.18
C THR A 316 14.89 10.42 30.03
N ASN A 317 15.82 10.55 29.08
CA ASN A 317 16.03 9.62 27.95
C ASN A 317 14.80 9.40 27.06
N ASN A 318 13.94 10.42 27.00
CA ASN A 318 12.60 10.35 26.44
C ASN A 318 12.16 11.76 26.01
N ALA A 319 11.07 11.86 25.27
CA ALA A 319 10.28 13.06 25.04
C ALA A 319 8.85 12.62 24.77
N ASN A 320 7.87 13.48 25.02
CA ASN A 320 6.48 13.11 24.77
C ASN A 320 5.62 14.28 24.32
N PHE A 321 4.48 13.93 23.72
CA PHE A 321 3.46 14.88 23.34
C PHE A 321 2.05 14.39 23.74
N LEU A 322 1.37 15.15 24.58
CA LEU A 322 -0.05 14.99 24.87
C LEU A 322 -0.87 15.73 23.81
N THR A 323 -1.64 14.99 23.03
CA THR A 323 -2.59 15.57 22.07
C THR A 323 -4.03 15.27 22.47
N LEU A 324 -4.79 16.32 22.73
CA LEU A 324 -6.22 16.25 23.01
C LEU A 324 -7.02 16.88 21.86
N PRO A 325 -8.36 16.69 21.81
CA PRO A 325 -9.19 17.31 20.79
C PRO A 325 -9.00 18.83 20.72
N ASP A 326 -9.37 19.39 19.57
CA ASP A 326 -9.32 20.82 19.26
C ASP A 326 -9.89 21.72 20.37
N GLY A 327 -9.17 22.79 20.68
CA GLY A 327 -9.47 23.71 21.78
C GLY A 327 -8.90 23.31 23.15
N VAL A 328 -8.09 22.25 23.21
CA VAL A 328 -7.30 21.90 24.40
C VAL A 328 -5.81 21.94 24.05
N PRO A 329 -4.99 22.71 24.80
CA PRO A 329 -3.56 22.81 24.56
C PRO A 329 -2.89 21.46 24.42
N GLY A 330 -2.08 21.31 23.37
CA GLY A 330 -1.09 20.24 23.30
C GLY A 330 0.00 20.48 24.35
N ARG A 331 0.62 19.43 24.88
CA ARG A 331 1.78 19.57 25.78
C ARG A 331 2.92 18.73 25.26
N MET A 332 4.08 19.36 25.06
CA MET A 332 5.33 18.72 24.65
C MET A 332 6.29 18.76 25.84
N GLN A 333 6.83 17.61 26.23
CA GLN A 333 7.81 17.50 27.31
C GLN A 333 9.13 17.01 26.75
N MET A 334 10.15 17.86 26.83
CA MET A 334 11.50 17.57 26.36
C MET A 334 12.38 17.25 27.56
N TYR A 335 13.02 16.08 27.54
CA TYR A 335 13.84 15.64 28.67
C TYR A 335 15.34 15.69 28.39
N LEU A 336 16.10 15.64 29.49
CA LEU A 336 17.54 15.40 29.43
C LEU A 336 17.84 13.93 29.17
N TRP A 337 18.96 13.69 28.51
CA TRP A 337 19.43 12.38 28.11
C TRP A 337 20.75 12.05 28.80
N SER A 338 20.77 10.95 29.53
CA SER A 338 21.95 10.51 30.26
C SER A 338 23.07 10.16 29.28
N SER A 339 24.29 10.53 29.65
CA SER A 339 25.47 10.23 28.83
C SER A 339 25.85 8.74 28.95
N ASN A 340 25.05 7.86 28.34
CA ASN A 340 25.18 6.40 28.38
C ASN A 340 26.35 5.87 27.53
N GLN A 341 27.46 6.58 27.50
CA GLN A 341 28.62 6.19 26.72
C GLN A 341 29.27 4.91 27.26
N PRO A 342 29.64 3.95 26.39
CA PRO A 342 30.48 2.83 26.77
C PRO A 342 31.72 3.34 27.51
N ALA A 343 31.95 2.78 28.69
CA ALA A 343 33.11 3.11 29.50
C ALA A 343 33.60 1.85 30.21
N ASP A 344 34.85 1.87 30.66
CA ASP A 344 35.35 0.86 31.58
C ASP A 344 34.64 1.07 32.94
N LEU A 345 33.59 0.30 33.21
CA LEU A 345 32.74 0.44 34.39
C LEU A 345 32.83 -0.74 35.36
N VAL A 346 33.19 -1.92 34.84
CA VAL A 346 33.33 -3.15 35.62
C VAL A 346 34.81 -3.42 35.79
N HIS A 347 35.32 -3.36 37.02
CA HIS A 347 36.73 -3.56 37.31
C HIS A 347 36.94 -4.73 38.26
N ILE A 348 37.75 -5.71 37.87
CA ILE A 348 38.12 -6.81 38.76
C ILE A 348 39.16 -6.30 39.77
N ASN A 349 38.81 -6.37 41.04
CA ASN A 349 39.75 -6.12 42.14
C ASN A 349 40.59 -7.35 42.43
N HIS A 350 39.96 -8.53 42.42
CA HIS A 350 40.62 -9.81 42.62
C HIS A 350 39.75 -10.97 42.09
N SER A 351 40.37 -11.92 41.38
CA SER A 351 39.80 -13.21 41.02
C SER A 351 40.88 -14.31 40.99
N SER A 352 40.50 -15.56 40.69
CA SER A 352 41.45 -16.68 40.56
C SER A 352 42.45 -16.48 39.42
N THR A 353 42.02 -15.93 38.28
CA THR A 353 42.90 -15.62 37.14
C THR A 353 43.60 -14.28 37.30
N TYR A 354 42.96 -13.32 37.97
CA TYR A 354 43.47 -11.96 38.16
C TYR A 354 43.66 -11.62 39.66
N PRO A 355 44.67 -12.22 40.33
CA PRO A 355 44.84 -12.08 41.78
C PRO A 355 45.30 -10.68 42.24
N ASN A 356 45.73 -9.82 41.31
CA ASN A 356 46.08 -8.42 41.61
C ASN A 356 45.12 -7.42 40.94
N GLY A 357 43.99 -7.91 40.41
CA GLY A 357 43.06 -7.10 39.63
C GLY A 357 43.67 -6.55 38.34
N GLY A 358 43.19 -5.38 37.90
CA GLY A 358 43.74 -4.64 36.77
C GLY A 358 43.09 -4.96 35.41
N VAL A 359 42.02 -5.75 35.41
CA VAL A 359 41.17 -6.00 34.25
C VAL A 359 39.90 -5.17 34.39
N SER A 360 39.54 -4.49 33.30
CA SER A 360 38.31 -3.72 33.21
C SER A 360 37.54 -4.15 31.97
N PHE A 361 36.21 -4.15 32.09
CA PHE A 361 35.33 -4.44 30.98
C PHE A 361 34.55 -3.19 30.59
N THR A 362 34.48 -2.97 29.28
CA THR A 362 33.62 -1.95 28.70
C THR A 362 32.17 -2.33 29.00
N ALA A 363 31.45 -1.41 29.61
CA ALA A 363 30.04 -1.57 29.89
C ALA A 363 29.29 -0.29 29.56
N ILE A 364 27.99 -0.42 29.32
CA ILE A 364 27.07 0.71 29.19
C ILE A 364 26.21 0.77 30.45
N PRO A 365 26.10 1.94 31.13
CA PRO A 365 25.22 2.07 32.28
C PRO A 365 23.76 1.91 31.85
N ALA A 366 22.92 1.40 32.76
CA ALA A 366 21.48 1.45 32.57
C ALA A 366 21.01 2.90 32.48
N ALA A 367 20.01 3.14 31.63
CA ALA A 367 19.32 4.42 31.53
C ALA A 367 18.37 4.70 32.70
N PHE A 368 18.20 3.71 33.58
CA PHE A 368 17.40 3.76 34.80
C PHE A 368 18.25 3.47 36.05
N GLY A 369 17.72 3.84 37.21
CA GLY A 369 18.43 3.73 38.48
C GLY A 369 19.52 4.79 38.65
N PRO A 370 20.30 4.72 39.74
CA PRO A 370 21.33 5.71 40.02
C PRO A 370 22.48 5.63 39.03
N GLU A 371 22.96 6.81 38.59
CA GLU A 371 24.17 6.91 37.78
C GLU A 371 25.39 6.27 38.46
N ILE A 372 26.23 5.66 37.64
CA ILE A 372 27.51 5.10 38.11
C ILE A 372 28.49 6.25 38.28
N THR A 373 28.86 6.51 39.52
CA THR A 373 29.80 7.58 39.88
C THR A 373 31.22 7.07 40.03
N THR A 374 32.16 7.98 40.29
CA THR A 374 33.55 7.63 40.65
C THR A 374 33.67 6.96 42.02
N THR A 375 32.63 7.04 42.87
CA THR A 375 32.56 6.29 44.12
C THR A 375 32.16 4.84 43.84
N GLY A 376 31.11 4.67 43.04
CA GLY A 376 30.55 3.37 42.63
C GLY A 376 30.18 2.45 43.79
N VAL A 377 30.11 1.14 43.50
CA VAL A 377 29.86 0.07 44.48
C VAL A 377 30.93 -1.01 44.39
N ASN A 378 31.30 -1.59 45.53
CA ASN A 378 32.25 -2.70 45.64
C ASN A 378 31.53 -3.92 46.23
N GLY A 379 31.72 -5.09 45.63
CA GLY A 379 31.14 -6.32 46.15
C GLY A 379 31.62 -7.58 45.46
N ASP A 380 31.33 -8.71 46.08
CA ASP A 380 31.57 -10.02 45.46
C ASP A 380 30.57 -10.24 44.32
N LEU A 381 31.03 -10.80 43.20
CA LEU A 381 30.19 -11.07 42.03
C LEU A 381 29.58 -12.48 42.10
N VAL A 382 28.27 -12.59 41.91
CA VAL A 382 27.54 -13.87 41.90
C VAL A 382 26.72 -14.04 40.64
N LEU A 383 26.72 -15.25 40.07
CA LEU A 383 25.98 -15.59 38.85
C LEU A 383 24.55 -16.03 39.17
N ILE A 384 23.58 -15.53 38.40
CA ILE A 384 22.19 -16.01 38.41
C ILE A 384 21.80 -16.50 37.01
N GLU A 385 21.67 -17.83 36.86
CA GLU A 385 21.31 -18.45 35.57
C GLU A 385 19.82 -18.76 35.42
N ALA A 386 19.09 -18.98 36.52
CA ALA A 386 17.65 -19.26 36.51
C ALA A 386 16.98 -18.98 37.86
N ASN A 387 15.67 -18.72 37.83
CA ASN A 387 14.81 -18.72 39.02
C ASN A 387 14.36 -20.16 39.33
N VAL A 388 14.73 -20.69 40.49
CA VAL A 388 14.41 -22.07 40.91
C VAL A 388 12.94 -22.31 41.29
N ASN A 389 12.06 -21.30 41.19
CA ASN A 389 10.65 -21.39 41.62
C ASN A 389 9.59 -21.51 40.50
N THR A 390 9.92 -21.70 39.23
CA THR A 390 8.93 -21.87 38.15
C THR A 390 9.09 -23.18 37.37
N SER A 391 8.02 -23.99 37.32
CA SER A 391 7.96 -25.18 36.48
C SER A 391 7.48 -24.82 35.06
N SER A 392 8.23 -25.27 34.05
CA SER A 392 7.88 -25.45 32.63
C SER A 392 8.17 -24.33 31.60
N THR A 393 9.04 -24.74 30.65
CA THR A 393 9.13 -24.45 29.20
C THR A 393 9.59 -23.11 28.64
N CYS A 394 9.82 -22.07 29.43
CA CYS A 394 10.99 -21.20 29.20
C CYS A 394 11.72 -21.02 30.53
N ASN A 395 12.97 -21.46 30.59
CA ASN A 395 13.85 -21.36 31.74
C ASN A 395 14.29 -19.89 31.88
N PRO A 396 13.73 -19.03 32.75
CA PRO A 396 13.97 -17.59 32.59
C PRO A 396 15.32 -17.23 33.21
N CYS A 397 16.16 -16.56 32.42
CA CYS A 397 17.49 -16.05 32.74
C CYS A 397 17.50 -15.00 33.87
N GLY A 398 17.15 -15.40 35.10
CA GLY A 398 17.15 -14.53 36.29
C GLY A 398 15.98 -13.55 36.38
N CYS A 399 14.75 -13.98 36.05
CA CYS A 399 13.52 -13.17 36.16
C CYS A 399 12.80 -13.36 37.52
N GLY A 400 12.11 -12.33 38.03
CA GLY A 400 11.64 -12.28 39.42
C GLY A 400 10.16 -11.91 39.57
N THR A 401 9.30 -12.89 39.87
CA THR A 401 7.88 -12.65 40.15
C THR A 401 7.64 -12.37 41.64
N GLY A 402 7.56 -11.09 42.04
CA GLY A 402 7.03 -10.64 43.35
C GLY A 402 7.71 -11.19 44.63
N GLN A 403 8.78 -11.98 44.48
CA GLN A 403 9.53 -12.65 45.54
C GLN A 403 11.04 -12.40 45.40
N GLY A 404 11.52 -11.65 44.39
CA GLY A 404 12.94 -11.41 44.15
C GLY A 404 13.70 -12.62 43.56
N VAL A 405 14.75 -12.36 42.77
CA VAL A 405 15.55 -13.40 42.07
C VAL A 405 16.66 -14.01 42.94
N GLY A 406 16.84 -13.46 44.15
CA GLY A 406 17.96 -13.72 45.05
C GLY A 406 17.59 -13.97 46.50
N LEU A 407 16.43 -14.60 46.77
CA LEU A 407 16.09 -15.00 48.14
C LEU A 407 16.81 -16.31 48.55
N PRO A 408 17.41 -16.34 49.76
CA PRO A 408 17.89 -17.57 50.38
C PRO A 408 16.75 -18.61 50.55
N PRO A 409 17.05 -19.93 50.54
CA PRO A 409 18.38 -20.54 50.60
C PRO A 409 19.04 -20.83 49.24
N ASN A 410 18.38 -20.52 48.12
CA ASN A 410 18.82 -21.01 46.82
C ASN A 410 19.76 -20.06 46.07
N ASN A 411 19.58 -18.75 46.24
CA ASN A 411 20.45 -17.70 45.66
C ASN A 411 20.69 -16.64 46.75
N ASP A 412 21.91 -16.47 47.26
CA ASP A 412 22.24 -15.44 48.24
C ASP A 412 22.91 -14.24 47.56
N VAL A 413 22.13 -13.21 47.24
CA VAL A 413 22.59 -11.99 46.56
C VAL A 413 22.74 -10.79 47.49
N ASN A 414 22.38 -10.94 48.78
CA ASN A 414 22.36 -9.84 49.73
C ASN A 414 23.76 -9.24 49.94
N GLY A 415 23.92 -7.95 49.66
CA GLY A 415 25.19 -7.24 49.75
C GLY A 415 26.19 -7.53 48.63
N LYS A 416 25.76 -8.20 47.54
CA LYS A 416 26.63 -8.63 46.44
C LYS A 416 26.27 -7.94 45.12
N ILE A 417 27.16 -8.03 44.14
CA ILE A 417 26.90 -7.61 42.76
C ILE A 417 26.49 -8.85 41.96
N VAL A 418 25.46 -8.71 41.13
CA VAL A 418 24.83 -9.87 40.46
C VAL A 418 25.13 -9.85 38.97
N LEU A 419 25.63 -10.97 38.42
CA LEU A 419 25.77 -11.22 36.99
C LEU A 419 24.56 -11.98 36.46
N ILE A 420 23.84 -11.42 35.48
CA ILE A 420 22.60 -11.97 34.92
C ILE A 420 22.71 -12.02 33.39
N LYS A 421 22.26 -13.12 32.78
CA LYS A 421 22.19 -13.21 31.31
C LYS A 421 20.98 -12.43 30.76
N ARG A 422 21.15 -11.69 29.65
CA ARG A 422 20.03 -11.18 28.85
C ARG A 422 19.12 -12.35 28.41
N GLY A 423 17.81 -12.14 28.49
CA GLY A 423 16.77 -13.12 28.14
C GLY A 423 15.40 -12.45 28.12
N ASP A 424 14.33 -13.24 28.11
CA ASP A 424 12.99 -12.78 27.68
C ASP A 424 12.25 -11.81 28.63
N CYS A 425 12.72 -11.60 29.87
CA CYS A 425 12.13 -10.64 30.81
C CYS A 425 12.85 -9.28 30.76
N SER A 426 12.12 -8.22 31.11
CA SER A 426 12.63 -6.84 31.07
C SER A 426 13.85 -6.64 31.96
N PHE A 427 14.69 -5.66 31.63
CA PHE A 427 15.85 -5.31 32.43
C PHE A 427 15.45 -4.79 33.81
N ILE A 428 14.36 -4.02 33.90
CA ILE A 428 13.80 -3.59 35.19
C ILE A 428 13.42 -4.80 36.04
N GLU A 429 12.73 -5.80 35.50
CA GLU A 429 12.36 -6.99 36.27
C GLU A 429 13.59 -7.72 36.84
N LYS A 430 14.66 -7.83 36.06
CA LYS A 430 15.94 -8.42 36.50
C LYS A 430 16.57 -7.61 37.63
N VAL A 431 16.73 -6.30 37.42
CA VAL A 431 17.40 -5.42 38.40
C VAL A 431 16.56 -5.25 39.66
N MET A 432 15.24 -5.05 39.53
CA MET A 432 14.28 -4.99 40.63
C MET A 432 14.28 -6.30 41.42
N GLY A 433 14.29 -7.44 40.72
CA GLY A 433 14.38 -8.75 41.34
C GLY A 433 15.65 -8.92 42.18
N ALA A 434 16.80 -8.43 41.70
CA ALA A 434 18.07 -8.46 42.43
C ALA A 434 18.06 -7.48 43.62
N GLN A 435 17.55 -6.26 43.40
CA GLN A 435 17.34 -5.24 44.43
C GLN A 435 16.48 -5.74 45.59
N MET A 436 15.35 -6.38 45.30
CA MET A 436 14.49 -7.00 46.31
C MET A 436 15.17 -8.14 47.06
N GLY A 437 16.15 -8.81 46.43
CA GLY A 437 17.02 -9.81 47.06
C GLY A 437 18.15 -9.21 47.92
N GLY A 438 18.30 -7.88 47.95
CA GLY A 438 19.33 -7.17 48.71
C GLY A 438 20.65 -6.96 47.95
N ALA A 439 20.67 -7.15 46.62
CA ALA A 439 21.85 -6.83 45.82
C ALA A 439 22.22 -5.35 45.90
N ILE A 440 23.49 -5.03 45.70
CA ILE A 440 24.01 -3.65 45.71
C ILE A 440 24.42 -3.14 44.31
N GLY A 441 24.34 -4.01 43.30
CA GLY A 441 24.56 -3.65 41.89
C GLY A 441 24.30 -4.84 40.96
N VAL A 442 24.09 -4.56 39.67
CA VAL A 442 23.77 -5.59 38.67
C VAL A 442 24.62 -5.41 37.41
N ILE A 443 25.12 -6.52 36.87
CA ILE A 443 25.76 -6.63 35.56
C ILE A 443 24.89 -7.57 34.74
N VAL A 444 24.34 -7.07 33.65
CA VAL A 444 23.70 -7.91 32.64
C VAL A 444 24.71 -8.17 31.53
N TYR A 445 24.77 -9.36 30.96
CA TYR A 445 25.57 -9.61 29.77
C TYR A 445 24.69 -9.97 28.58
N ASN A 446 25.07 -9.46 27.41
CA ASN A 446 24.32 -9.66 26.17
C ASN A 446 24.19 -11.16 25.85
N ASN A 447 23.19 -11.54 25.07
CA ASN A 447 22.91 -12.92 24.65
C ASN A 447 23.22 -13.18 23.16
N ILE A 448 23.64 -12.16 22.42
CA ILE A 448 24.00 -12.23 20.99
C ILE A 448 25.54 -12.24 20.85
N PRO A 449 26.15 -13.35 20.39
CA PRO A 449 27.59 -13.41 20.15
C PRO A 449 28.07 -12.38 19.12
N GLY A 450 29.19 -11.72 19.38
CA GLY A 450 29.77 -10.68 18.53
C GLY A 450 29.09 -9.31 18.62
N ALA A 451 27.97 -9.19 19.35
CA ALA A 451 27.35 -7.91 19.65
C ALA A 451 28.00 -7.28 20.89
N GLY A 452 28.28 -5.97 20.80
CA GLY A 452 28.78 -5.19 21.94
C GLY A 452 27.75 -5.09 23.09
N PRO A 453 28.11 -4.44 24.21
CA PRO A 453 27.12 -4.03 25.19
C PRO A 453 26.11 -3.08 24.54
N LEU A 454 24.85 -3.16 24.98
CA LEU A 454 23.79 -2.25 24.58
C LEU A 454 23.29 -1.48 25.81
N ALA A 455 22.70 -0.30 25.59
CA ALA A 455 22.13 0.47 26.69
C ALA A 455 20.92 -0.27 27.26
N MET A 456 20.90 -0.48 28.58
CA MET A 456 19.75 -1.06 29.26
C MET A 456 18.73 0.02 29.53
N GLY A 457 17.72 0.05 28.68
CA GLY A 457 16.51 0.83 28.87
C GLY A 457 15.55 0.27 29.91
N GLY A 458 14.75 1.16 30.50
CA GLY A 458 13.75 0.88 31.52
C GLY A 458 12.31 1.07 31.06
N ASP A 459 11.35 0.70 31.91
CA ASP A 459 9.95 1.09 31.82
C ASP A 459 9.63 2.18 32.87
N GLU A 460 8.36 2.57 32.98
CA GLU A 460 7.87 3.55 33.97
C GLU A 460 8.26 3.23 35.43
N THR A 461 8.59 1.97 35.75
CA THR A 461 9.02 1.53 37.08
C THR A 461 10.54 1.60 37.29
N GLY A 462 11.30 2.01 36.27
CA GLY A 462 12.75 2.20 36.34
C GLY A 462 13.19 3.22 37.39
N ASN A 463 12.35 4.20 37.69
CA ASN A 463 12.55 5.17 38.78
C ASN A 463 12.55 4.52 40.19
N LEU A 464 12.01 3.31 40.35
CA LEU A 464 12.01 2.55 41.60
C LEU A 464 13.35 1.79 41.81
N ILE A 465 14.23 1.77 40.81
CA ILE A 465 15.56 1.18 40.93
C ILE A 465 16.48 2.15 41.69
N THR A 466 17.12 1.64 42.72
CA THR A 466 18.00 2.38 43.65
C THR A 466 19.42 1.82 43.70
N ILE A 467 19.72 0.82 42.86
CA ILE A 467 21.06 0.21 42.73
C ILE A 467 21.60 0.39 41.30
N PRO A 468 22.91 0.60 41.12
CA PRO A 468 23.50 0.78 39.80
C PRO A 468 23.45 -0.52 38.98
N ALA A 469 23.21 -0.38 37.68
CA ALA A 469 23.21 -1.49 36.73
C ALA A 469 24.00 -1.15 35.45
N VAL A 470 24.68 -2.15 34.87
CA VAL A 470 25.39 -2.04 33.58
C VAL A 470 25.16 -3.24 32.69
N MET A 471 25.37 -3.07 31.39
CA MET A 471 25.51 -4.18 30.46
C MET A 471 26.92 -4.31 29.90
N VAL A 472 27.41 -5.55 29.83
CA VAL A 472 28.64 -5.95 29.13
C VAL A 472 28.32 -6.81 27.88
N SER A 473 29.30 -7.00 27.00
CA SER A 473 29.15 -7.85 25.80
C SER A 473 28.87 -9.32 26.16
N TYR A 474 28.48 -10.12 25.16
CA TYR A 474 28.30 -11.57 25.36
C TYR A 474 29.61 -12.23 25.80
N GLU A 475 30.73 -11.86 25.17
CA GLU A 475 32.05 -12.40 25.42
C GLU A 475 32.58 -12.02 26.81
N ASP A 476 32.46 -10.75 27.21
CA ASP A 476 32.89 -10.28 28.54
C ASP A 476 32.06 -10.93 29.66
N GLY A 477 30.75 -11.14 29.40
CA GLY A 477 29.87 -11.86 30.30
C GLY A 477 30.27 -13.31 30.52
N LEU A 478 30.73 -14.00 29.46
CA LEU A 478 31.25 -15.35 29.57
C LEU A 478 32.56 -15.39 30.36
N GLU A 479 33.45 -14.42 30.18
CA GLU A 479 34.69 -14.33 30.96
C GLU A 479 34.39 -14.12 32.46
N LEU A 480 33.51 -13.19 32.81
CA LEU A 480 33.08 -12.98 34.19
C LEU A 480 32.45 -14.24 34.78
N LYS A 481 31.65 -14.97 33.99
CA LYS A 481 31.05 -16.24 34.40
C LYS A 481 32.09 -17.33 34.66
N ASP A 482 33.09 -17.46 33.79
CA ASP A 482 34.16 -18.44 33.95
C ASP A 482 35.00 -18.14 35.21
N GLU A 483 35.27 -16.87 35.51
CA GLU A 483 35.95 -16.46 36.75
C GLU A 483 35.15 -16.82 38.01
N ILE A 484 33.83 -16.64 38.01
CA ILE A 484 32.94 -17.06 39.12
C ILE A 484 33.04 -18.57 39.34
N ALA A 485 33.17 -19.37 38.27
CA ALA A 485 33.31 -20.83 38.38
C ALA A 485 34.65 -21.27 38.98
N LEU A 486 35.70 -20.44 38.87
CA LEU A 486 37.03 -20.70 39.41
C LEU A 486 37.19 -20.29 40.89
N GLY A 487 36.31 -19.45 41.44
CA GLY A 487 36.36 -19.02 42.83
C GLY A 487 35.62 -17.71 43.09
N THR A 488 35.79 -17.17 44.31
CA THR A 488 35.22 -15.86 44.66
C THR A 488 35.93 -14.75 43.90
N ILE A 489 35.14 -13.92 43.24
CA ILE A 489 35.56 -12.72 42.52
C ILE A 489 34.99 -11.49 43.22
N ASN A 490 35.81 -10.46 43.41
CA ASN A 490 35.41 -9.15 43.92
C ASN A 490 35.63 -8.09 42.84
N ILE A 491 34.63 -7.23 42.64
CA ILE A 491 34.66 -6.19 41.61
C ILE A 491 34.25 -4.82 42.15
N ASP A 492 34.72 -3.78 41.46
CA ASP A 492 34.19 -2.43 41.55
C ASP A 492 33.29 -2.18 40.32
N LEU A 493 32.08 -1.71 40.58
CA LEU A 493 31.20 -1.13 39.57
C LEU A 493 31.20 0.39 39.73
N LYS A 494 32.09 1.08 39.02
CA LYS A 494 32.36 2.53 39.18
C LYS A 494 32.90 3.15 37.91
N ARG A 495 32.90 4.49 37.83
CA ARG A 495 33.66 5.21 36.80
C ARG A 495 35.07 5.55 37.27
N LEU A 496 36.04 5.58 36.35
CA LEU A 496 37.38 6.11 36.65
C LEU A 496 37.45 7.64 36.53
N THR A 497 36.56 8.25 35.75
CA THR A 497 36.40 9.70 35.60
C THR A 497 34.93 10.11 35.71
N PRO A 498 34.62 11.36 36.07
CA PRO A 498 33.24 11.85 36.07
C PRO A 498 32.53 11.58 34.74
N ALA A 499 31.21 11.37 34.80
CA ALA A 499 30.41 11.19 33.60
C ALA A 499 30.45 12.48 32.74
N PRO A 500 30.36 12.36 31.40
CA PRO A 500 30.08 13.51 30.55
C PRO A 500 28.77 14.19 31.00
N PRO A 501 28.59 15.50 30.74
CA PRO A 501 27.29 16.14 30.97
C PRO A 501 26.21 15.45 30.14
N ASN A 502 24.98 15.47 30.65
CA ASN A 502 23.81 14.98 29.93
C ASN A 502 23.63 15.74 28.61
N LYS A 503 23.04 15.05 27.63
CA LYS A 503 22.62 15.68 26.37
C LYS A 503 21.24 16.29 26.58
N ASP A 504 20.98 17.39 25.89
CA ASP A 504 19.74 18.13 26.02
C ASP A 504 18.82 17.87 24.82
N GLY A 505 17.67 17.24 25.05
CA GLY A 505 16.70 16.92 24.00
C GLY A 505 16.15 18.17 23.32
N ASP A 506 16.13 19.32 24.00
CA ASP A 506 15.70 20.62 23.47
C ASP A 506 16.61 21.16 22.34
N LEU A 507 17.76 20.53 22.10
CA LEU A 507 18.69 20.85 21.03
C LEU A 507 18.66 19.83 19.88
N ASP A 508 17.86 18.77 19.99
CA ASP A 508 17.64 17.78 18.94
C ASP A 508 16.34 18.11 18.20
N ASN A 509 16.47 18.84 17.08
CA ASN A 509 15.33 19.30 16.31
C ASN A 509 14.58 18.14 15.61
N GLY A 510 15.25 17.00 15.41
CA GLY A 510 14.61 15.78 14.95
C GLY A 510 13.58 15.28 15.97
N ILE A 511 13.95 15.26 17.26
CA ILE A 511 13.04 14.90 18.35
C ILE A 511 11.91 15.93 18.48
N ILE A 512 12.22 17.24 18.48
CA ILE A 512 11.17 18.29 18.59
C ILE A 512 10.14 18.15 17.44
N ALA A 513 10.61 17.92 16.22
CA ALA A 513 9.74 17.73 15.06
C ALA A 513 8.95 16.43 15.12
N HIS A 514 9.54 15.36 15.66
CA HIS A 514 8.86 14.10 15.92
C HIS A 514 7.71 14.29 16.92
N GLU A 515 7.95 14.93 18.07
CA GLU A 515 6.91 15.15 19.08
C GLU A 515 5.76 16.01 18.54
N TYR A 516 6.07 17.08 17.80
CA TYR A 516 5.03 17.88 17.14
C TYR A 516 4.25 17.05 16.09
N GLY A 517 4.91 16.08 15.46
CA GLY A 517 4.32 15.10 14.54
C GLY A 517 3.18 14.27 15.15
N HIS A 518 3.25 13.96 16.44
CA HIS A 518 2.12 13.36 17.16
C HIS A 518 0.93 14.32 17.19
N GLY A 519 1.17 15.58 17.53
CA GLY A 519 0.17 16.65 17.48
C GLY A 519 -0.56 16.73 16.13
N ILE A 520 0.19 16.73 15.03
CA ILE A 520 -0.34 16.79 13.67
C ILE A 520 -1.16 15.53 13.35
N SER A 521 -0.55 14.36 13.47
CA SER A 521 -1.17 13.09 13.04
C SER A 521 -2.44 12.77 13.83
N ILE A 522 -2.44 13.06 15.13
CA ILE A 522 -3.57 12.81 16.02
C ILE A 522 -4.73 13.79 15.78
N ARG A 523 -4.46 15.09 15.58
CA ARG A 523 -5.50 16.10 15.28
C ARG A 523 -6.16 15.84 13.93
N LEU A 524 -5.40 15.40 12.93
CA LEU A 524 -5.91 15.14 11.59
C LEU A 524 -6.67 13.80 11.49
N THR A 525 -6.20 12.74 12.15
CA THR A 525 -6.79 11.40 12.03
C THR A 525 -8.19 11.34 12.63
N GLY A 526 -9.19 11.03 11.80
CA GLY A 526 -10.60 11.01 12.22
C GLY A 526 -11.21 12.40 12.45
N GLY A 527 -10.40 13.46 12.33
CA GLY A 527 -10.77 14.88 12.44
C GLY A 527 -10.54 15.52 13.81
N PRO A 528 -10.50 16.87 13.87
CA PRO A 528 -10.01 17.63 15.03
C PRO A 528 -10.85 17.48 16.31
N GLY A 529 -12.10 17.05 16.19
CA GLY A 529 -13.01 16.82 17.32
C GLY A 529 -12.90 15.45 17.98
N THR A 530 -11.99 14.58 17.50
CA THR A 530 -11.77 13.23 18.03
C THR A 530 -10.28 12.97 18.24
N THR A 531 -9.98 11.89 18.96
CA THR A 531 -8.60 11.44 19.17
C THR A 531 -8.61 9.92 19.08
N CYS A 532 -8.05 9.37 18.01
CA CYS A 532 -8.15 7.93 17.76
C CYS A 532 -7.13 7.38 16.77
N LEU A 533 -5.88 7.83 16.91
CA LEU A 533 -4.76 7.16 16.30
C LEU A 533 -4.25 6.10 17.28
N SER A 534 -4.78 4.88 17.15
CA SER A 534 -4.56 3.77 18.06
C SER A 534 -4.64 2.43 17.32
N GLY A 535 -4.27 1.33 17.99
CA GLY A 535 -4.16 -0.01 17.41
C GLY A 535 -2.72 -0.51 17.40
N ASP A 536 -2.52 -1.82 17.24
CA ASP A 536 -1.18 -2.39 17.29
C ASP A 536 -0.39 -2.15 15.98
N GLU A 537 -1.09 -1.88 14.86
CA GLU A 537 -0.51 -1.48 13.57
C GLU A 537 -0.60 0.04 13.33
N GLN A 538 -0.72 0.86 14.38
CA GLN A 538 -0.87 2.30 14.20
C GLN A 538 0.44 2.94 13.69
N ALA A 539 0.35 3.84 12.71
CA ALA A 539 1.53 4.43 12.07
C ALA A 539 2.03 5.75 12.74
N GLY A 540 1.54 6.08 13.95
CA GLY A 540 1.79 7.32 14.73
C GLY A 540 3.22 7.79 14.67
N GLU A 541 4.09 6.92 15.16
CA GLU A 541 5.54 7.08 15.22
C GLU A 541 6.15 7.26 13.83
N GLY A 542 5.57 6.59 12.84
CA GLY A 542 6.00 6.67 11.45
C GLY A 542 5.69 8.01 10.79
N TRP A 543 4.51 8.58 11.06
CA TRP A 543 4.20 9.96 10.62
C TRP A 543 5.11 10.97 11.31
N SER A 544 5.35 10.81 12.61
CA SER A 544 6.23 11.69 13.39
C SER A 544 7.67 11.67 12.86
N ASP A 545 8.23 10.48 12.59
CA ASP A 545 9.56 10.35 11.97
C ASP A 545 9.60 10.97 10.56
N PHE A 546 8.52 10.83 9.79
CA PHE A 546 8.39 11.48 8.48
C PHE A 546 8.50 13.00 8.59
N PHE A 547 7.75 13.63 9.49
CA PHE A 547 7.83 15.08 9.68
C PHE A 547 9.22 15.52 10.18
N ALA A 548 9.84 14.72 11.04
CA ALA A 548 11.19 14.97 11.54
C ALA A 548 12.23 14.99 10.41
N TYR A 549 12.33 13.93 9.61
CA TYR A 549 13.34 13.91 8.55
C TYR A 549 13.03 14.91 7.43
N MET A 550 11.75 15.18 7.12
CA MET A 550 11.37 16.12 6.07
C MET A 550 11.76 17.55 6.42
N THR A 551 11.60 17.95 7.69
CA THR A 551 11.97 19.30 8.15
C THR A 551 13.46 19.50 8.37
N THR A 552 14.23 18.40 8.38
CA THR A 552 15.67 18.40 8.67
C THR A 552 16.51 17.80 7.54
N MET A 553 15.94 17.53 6.34
CA MET A 553 16.69 16.99 5.19
C MET A 553 17.84 17.93 4.79
N ASP A 554 19.07 17.46 4.97
CA ASP A 554 20.28 18.22 4.70
C ASP A 554 20.84 17.95 3.30
N ALA A 555 21.86 18.74 2.90
CA ALA A 555 22.47 18.59 1.60
C ALA A 555 23.14 17.22 1.40
N ALA A 556 23.65 16.57 2.46
CA ALA A 556 24.27 15.26 2.34
C ALA A 556 23.23 14.19 1.94
N THR A 557 22.08 14.19 2.62
CA THR A 557 20.93 13.35 2.34
C THR A 557 20.36 13.62 0.94
N ILE A 558 20.32 14.89 0.52
CA ILE A 558 19.85 15.23 -0.83
C ILE A 558 20.81 14.67 -1.90
N ASN A 559 22.12 14.80 -1.68
CA ASN A 559 23.13 14.43 -2.67
C ASN A 559 23.31 12.91 -2.82
N ASP A 560 23.00 12.11 -1.81
CA ASP A 560 23.13 10.65 -1.87
C ASP A 560 21.86 9.94 -2.38
N GLY A 561 20.77 10.67 -2.61
CA GLY A 561 19.50 10.13 -3.11
C GLY A 561 18.74 9.28 -2.08
N GLY A 562 19.08 9.39 -0.79
CA GLY A 562 18.48 8.64 0.30
C GLY A 562 19.02 7.21 0.47
N TYR A 563 20.21 6.91 -0.06
CA TYR A 563 20.78 5.56 -0.05
C TYR A 563 21.78 5.28 1.08
N ALA A 564 22.58 6.25 1.55
CA ALA A 564 23.56 5.97 2.63
C ALA A 564 22.89 5.72 4.00
N GLY A 565 21.62 6.11 4.10
CA GLY A 565 20.76 5.91 5.23
C GLY A 565 20.92 6.97 6.32
N ARG A 566 19.79 7.40 6.90
CA ARG A 566 19.72 8.41 7.95
C ARG A 566 19.18 7.83 9.27
N GLY A 567 19.92 8.02 10.35
CA GLY A 567 19.43 7.76 11.71
C GLY A 567 18.72 8.99 12.30
N ILE A 568 17.88 8.79 13.31
CA ILE A 568 17.23 9.87 14.08
C ILE A 568 17.68 9.81 15.55
N GLY A 569 17.90 10.96 16.19
CA GLY A 569 18.37 11.03 17.58
C GLY A 569 19.84 10.62 17.76
N THR A 570 20.69 10.84 16.75
CA THR A 570 22.13 10.52 16.85
C THR A 570 22.86 11.37 17.89
N TYR A 571 22.42 12.61 18.12
CA TYR A 571 23.06 13.53 19.06
C TYR A 571 22.87 13.11 20.52
N VAL A 572 21.64 12.75 20.90
CA VAL A 572 21.32 12.35 22.28
C VAL A 572 22.01 11.04 22.68
N PHE A 573 22.40 10.21 21.70
CA PHE A 573 23.25 9.02 21.88
C PHE A 573 24.76 9.25 21.67
N ASP A 574 25.20 10.49 21.44
CA ASP A 574 26.59 10.87 21.13
C ASP A 574 27.19 10.10 19.93
N GLN A 575 26.34 9.73 18.97
CA GLN A 575 26.75 9.07 17.74
C GLN A 575 27.22 10.11 16.70
N PRO A 576 28.10 9.72 15.75
CA PRO A 576 28.32 10.52 14.55
C PRO A 576 27.00 10.66 13.76
N ILE A 577 26.91 11.66 12.89
CA ILE A 577 25.73 11.89 12.03
C ILE A 577 25.37 10.69 11.13
N THR A 578 26.32 9.78 10.91
CA THR A 578 26.12 8.53 10.14
C THR A 578 25.69 7.34 10.99
N GLY A 579 25.52 7.55 12.30
CA GLY A 579 25.10 6.55 13.28
C GLY A 579 23.68 6.04 13.03
N ASN A 580 23.33 4.97 13.72
CA ASN A 580 22.02 4.34 13.56
C ASN A 580 20.89 5.18 14.17
N GLY A 581 21.21 5.96 15.21
CA GLY A 581 20.21 6.65 16.02
C GLY A 581 19.41 5.67 16.88
N ILE A 582 18.16 6.01 17.14
CA ILE A 582 17.28 5.35 18.12
C ILE A 582 16.33 4.30 17.51
N ARG A 583 16.35 4.15 16.18
CA ARG A 583 15.47 3.23 15.45
C ARG A 583 16.20 1.93 15.09
N PRO A 584 15.49 0.83 14.77
CA PRO A 584 16.11 -0.45 14.48
C PRO A 584 17.14 -0.42 13.34
N ALA A 585 16.90 0.41 12.33
CA ALA A 585 17.88 0.71 11.28
C ALA A 585 17.74 2.17 10.82
N LYS A 586 18.72 2.64 10.04
CA LYS A 586 18.65 3.94 9.36
C LYS A 586 17.57 3.93 8.27
N TYR A 587 16.86 5.02 8.05
CA TYR A 587 15.97 5.16 6.89
C TYR A 587 16.80 5.21 5.61
N SER A 588 16.64 4.21 4.75
CA SER A 588 17.38 4.09 3.50
C SER A 588 16.55 3.39 2.44
N ARG A 589 16.74 3.79 1.18
CA ARG A 589 16.22 3.06 0.01
C ARG A 589 16.99 1.77 -0.27
N ASP A 590 18.22 1.62 0.26
CA ASP A 590 19.00 0.41 0.10
C ASP A 590 18.51 -0.67 1.06
N MET A 591 17.95 -1.76 0.50
CA MET A 591 17.48 -2.90 1.29
C MET A 591 18.59 -3.61 2.06
N ASN A 592 19.88 -3.37 1.75
CA ASN A 592 20.99 -3.88 2.55
C ASN A 592 21.27 -3.04 3.80
N VAL A 593 20.83 -1.77 3.81
CA VAL A 593 20.95 -0.87 4.97
C VAL A 593 19.73 -0.96 5.86
N ASN A 594 18.54 -1.08 5.25
CA ASN A 594 17.28 -1.25 5.95
C ASN A 594 16.41 -2.21 5.15
N ASN A 595 16.27 -3.44 5.62
CA ASN A 595 15.51 -4.51 4.97
C ASN A 595 14.10 -4.70 5.54
N TYR A 596 13.64 -3.82 6.43
CA TYR A 596 12.36 -4.02 7.12
C TYR A 596 11.17 -3.92 6.17
N THR A 597 10.20 -4.81 6.36
CA THR A 597 8.97 -4.94 5.56
C THR A 597 7.73 -5.07 6.45
N TYR A 598 6.54 -5.07 5.83
CA TYR A 598 5.27 -5.26 6.52
C TYR A 598 5.19 -6.58 7.31
N GLY A 599 5.84 -7.64 6.83
CA GLY A 599 5.91 -8.93 7.53
C GLY A 599 6.67 -8.86 8.87
N ASP A 600 7.52 -7.85 9.08
CA ASP A 600 8.23 -7.65 10.36
C ASP A 600 7.31 -7.12 11.47
N LEU A 601 6.06 -6.76 11.18
CA LEU A 601 5.08 -6.48 12.22
C LEU A 601 4.82 -7.70 13.10
N ASN A 602 4.95 -8.93 12.61
CA ASN A 602 4.85 -10.13 13.45
C ASN A 602 6.15 -10.38 14.25
N ASN A 603 7.22 -9.64 13.97
CA ASN A 603 8.45 -9.79 14.72
C ASN A 603 8.25 -9.21 16.12
N ALA A 604 8.11 -10.09 17.10
CA ALA A 604 8.27 -9.73 18.50
C ALA A 604 9.75 -9.41 18.83
N GLU A 605 10.49 -8.76 17.91
CA GLU A 605 11.69 -7.93 18.06
C GLU A 605 11.49 -6.44 17.60
N ILE A 606 10.27 -6.10 17.17
CA ILE A 606 9.77 -4.75 16.93
C ILE A 606 8.80 -4.27 18.03
N THR A 607 9.09 -3.15 18.71
CA THR A 607 8.29 -2.61 19.83
C THR A 607 7.03 -1.87 19.36
N VAL A 608 5.96 -1.87 20.16
CA VAL A 608 4.76 -1.05 19.92
C VAL A 608 4.79 0.13 20.88
N PRO A 609 4.54 1.38 20.44
CA PRO A 609 4.29 1.77 19.05
C PRO A 609 5.56 1.98 18.19
N HIS A 610 6.72 2.22 18.80
CA HIS A 610 7.92 2.78 18.13
C HIS A 610 8.49 1.97 16.98
N GLY A 611 8.73 0.67 17.20
CA GLY A 611 9.23 -0.21 16.15
C GLY A 611 8.22 -0.38 15.01
N VAL A 612 6.92 -0.41 15.32
CA VAL A 612 5.85 -0.53 14.33
C VAL A 612 5.89 0.67 13.38
N GLY A 613 5.79 1.90 13.89
CA GLY A 613 5.77 3.08 13.02
C GLY A 613 7.06 3.29 12.21
N PHE A 614 8.21 2.81 12.69
CA PHE A 614 9.47 2.80 11.92
C PHE A 614 9.34 2.06 10.57
N ILE A 615 8.62 0.95 10.51
CA ILE A 615 8.37 0.20 9.27
C ILE A 615 7.57 1.06 8.29
N PHE A 616 6.54 1.76 8.79
CA PHE A 616 5.74 2.66 7.95
C PHE A 616 6.54 3.86 7.45
N ALA A 617 7.31 4.52 8.33
CA ALA A 617 8.22 5.62 7.95
C ALA A 617 9.26 5.19 6.90
N THR A 618 9.70 3.93 6.94
CA THR A 618 10.60 3.36 5.94
C THR A 618 9.95 3.31 4.55
N ALA A 619 8.66 2.98 4.45
CA ALA A 619 7.92 3.08 3.18
C ALA A 619 7.68 4.52 2.74
N LEU A 620 7.37 5.43 3.67
CA LEU A 620 7.26 6.87 3.38
C LEU A 620 8.58 7.46 2.87
N TRP A 621 9.72 6.96 3.35
CA TRP A 621 11.04 7.35 2.86
C TRP A 621 11.21 6.99 1.39
N ASP A 622 10.94 5.73 1.03
CA ASP A 622 10.97 5.28 -0.37
C ASP A 622 9.98 6.09 -1.24
N MET A 623 8.77 6.36 -0.74
CA MET A 623 7.75 7.13 -1.47
C MET A 623 8.21 8.56 -1.74
N THR A 624 8.74 9.23 -0.71
CA THR A 624 9.26 10.59 -0.81
C THR A 624 10.35 10.67 -1.87
N TRP A 625 11.27 9.72 -1.87
CA TRP A 625 12.35 9.69 -2.84
C TRP A 625 11.89 9.36 -4.26
N ASN A 626 10.92 8.46 -4.44
CA ASN A 626 10.34 8.20 -5.76
C ASN A 626 9.70 9.48 -6.34
N LEU A 627 9.06 10.30 -5.50
CA LEU A 627 8.52 11.59 -5.90
C LEU A 627 9.62 12.63 -6.17
N ILE A 628 10.68 12.69 -5.35
CA ILE A 628 11.83 13.57 -5.58
C ILE A 628 12.56 13.20 -6.88
N ASP A 629 12.71 11.92 -7.19
CA ASP A 629 13.34 11.47 -8.44
C ASP A 629 12.51 11.92 -9.66
N ALA A 630 11.18 11.94 -9.54
CA ALA A 630 10.28 12.35 -10.61
C ALA A 630 10.16 13.88 -10.77
N TYR A 631 10.20 14.63 -9.67
CA TYR A 631 9.80 16.05 -9.64
C TYR A 631 10.87 17.00 -9.11
N GLY A 632 11.99 16.48 -8.62
CA GLY A 632 13.06 17.25 -7.99
C GLY A 632 12.77 17.63 -6.54
N TYR A 633 13.72 18.32 -5.90
CA TYR A 633 13.65 18.75 -4.51
C TYR A 633 13.58 20.29 -4.42
N ASP A 634 12.67 20.81 -3.60
CA ASP A 634 12.57 22.24 -3.26
C ASP A 634 13.04 22.47 -1.81
N PRO A 635 14.12 23.26 -1.59
CA PRO A 635 14.60 23.55 -0.24
C PRO A 635 13.68 24.47 0.57
N ASP A 636 12.75 25.19 -0.06
CA ASP A 636 11.79 26.01 0.66
C ASP A 636 10.50 25.20 0.94
N LEU A 637 10.42 24.62 2.13
CA LEU A 637 9.27 23.83 2.55
C LEU A 637 7.96 24.63 2.65
N LYS A 638 7.99 25.95 2.52
CA LYS A 638 6.80 26.82 2.55
C LYS A 638 6.40 27.32 1.16
N SER A 639 7.08 26.85 0.11
CA SER A 639 6.86 27.35 -1.26
C SER A 639 5.48 27.00 -1.81
N GLY A 640 4.86 25.91 -1.32
CA GLY A 640 3.63 25.35 -1.88
C GLY A 640 3.80 24.84 -3.32
N ASN A 641 5.03 24.68 -3.80
CA ASN A 641 5.32 24.23 -5.16
C ASN A 641 5.10 22.72 -5.31
N LEU A 642 3.87 22.32 -5.61
CA LEU A 642 3.49 20.92 -5.83
C LEU A 642 4.18 20.25 -7.04
N ASN A 643 5.00 20.97 -7.81
CA ASN A 643 5.85 20.39 -8.85
C ASN A 643 7.21 19.91 -8.31
N ALA A 644 7.47 20.03 -7.00
CA ALA A 644 8.62 19.44 -6.33
C ALA A 644 8.19 18.23 -5.51
N GLY A 645 8.97 17.16 -5.58
CA GLY A 645 8.60 15.85 -5.04
C GLY A 645 8.48 15.83 -3.52
N ASN A 646 9.35 16.53 -2.79
CA ASN A 646 9.29 16.62 -1.34
C ASN A 646 8.07 17.44 -0.86
N ILE A 647 7.72 18.51 -1.56
CA ILE A 647 6.53 19.32 -1.27
C ILE A 647 5.25 18.50 -1.55
N LEU A 648 5.21 17.80 -2.68
CA LEU A 648 4.11 16.90 -3.02
C LEU A 648 3.98 15.76 -1.99
N ALA A 649 5.08 15.12 -1.59
CA ALA A 649 5.07 14.07 -0.57
C ALA A 649 4.47 14.58 0.76
N MET A 650 4.89 15.75 1.23
CA MET A 650 4.34 16.37 2.44
C MET A 650 2.83 16.64 2.31
N GLN A 651 2.39 17.19 1.18
CA GLN A 651 0.97 17.45 0.92
C GLN A 651 0.14 16.16 0.94
N LEU A 652 0.61 15.11 0.25
CA LEU A 652 -0.06 13.82 0.18
C LEU A 652 -0.16 13.14 1.55
N VAL A 653 0.86 13.27 2.40
CA VAL A 653 0.82 12.73 3.77
C VAL A 653 -0.19 13.49 4.63
N ILE A 654 -0.21 14.82 4.59
CA ILE A 654 -1.19 15.63 5.36
C ILE A 654 -2.62 15.35 4.90
N ASP A 655 -2.86 15.26 3.59
CA ASP A 655 -4.18 14.93 3.05
C ASP A 655 -4.56 13.46 3.33
N GLY A 656 -3.59 12.54 3.29
CA GLY A 656 -3.78 11.15 3.70
C GLY A 656 -4.24 11.03 5.16
N LEU A 657 -3.59 11.75 6.08
CA LEU A 657 -3.99 11.82 7.50
C LEU A 657 -5.43 12.34 7.68
N LYS A 658 -5.88 13.29 6.86
CA LYS A 658 -7.27 13.79 6.87
C LYS A 658 -8.28 12.76 6.34
N LEU A 659 -7.86 11.95 5.37
CA LEU A 659 -8.72 10.97 4.69
C LEU A 659 -8.79 9.62 5.40
N GLN A 660 -7.76 9.24 6.16
CA GLN A 660 -7.70 7.93 6.79
C GLN A 660 -8.78 7.76 7.86
N PRO A 661 -9.25 6.51 8.07
CA PRO A 661 -10.22 6.22 9.12
C PRO A 661 -9.57 6.33 10.51
N CYS A 662 -10.42 6.36 11.53
CA CYS A 662 -10.04 6.17 12.92
C CYS A 662 -9.44 4.78 13.18
N SER A 663 -8.38 4.71 13.97
CA SER A 663 -7.57 3.51 14.24
C SER A 663 -7.22 2.75 12.94
N PRO A 664 -6.52 3.41 12.00
CA PRO A 664 -6.22 2.83 10.70
C PRO A 664 -5.17 1.73 10.81
N THR A 665 -5.24 0.74 9.92
CA THR A 665 -4.13 -0.17 9.62
C THR A 665 -3.09 0.52 8.71
N PHE A 666 -1.90 -0.08 8.53
CA PHE A 666 -0.92 0.45 7.56
C PHE A 666 -1.46 0.49 6.13
N LEU A 667 -2.21 -0.54 5.72
CA LEU A 667 -2.79 -0.57 4.38
C LEU A 667 -3.88 0.49 4.21
N GLU A 668 -4.69 0.75 5.25
CA GLU A 668 -5.65 1.87 5.22
C GLU A 668 -4.95 3.24 5.18
N SER A 669 -3.80 3.37 5.84
CA SER A 669 -2.98 4.59 5.82
C SER A 669 -2.34 4.81 4.44
N ARG A 670 -1.80 3.76 3.81
CA ARG A 670 -1.34 3.77 2.41
C ARG A 670 -2.47 4.16 1.46
N ASP A 671 -3.63 3.52 1.59
CA ASP A 671 -4.77 3.75 0.71
C ASP A 671 -5.31 5.19 0.85
N ALA A 672 -5.19 5.79 2.03
CA ALA A 672 -5.53 7.20 2.24
C ALA A 672 -4.56 8.13 1.50
N ILE A 673 -3.27 7.83 1.43
CA ILE A 673 -2.28 8.57 0.62
C ILE A 673 -2.58 8.41 -0.88
N LEU A 674 -2.92 7.20 -1.33
CA LEU A 674 -3.34 6.97 -2.72
C LEU A 674 -4.63 7.74 -3.03
N ALA A 675 -5.58 7.81 -2.10
CA ALA A 675 -6.80 8.61 -2.26
C ALA A 675 -6.50 10.12 -2.27
N ALA A 676 -5.54 10.59 -1.48
CA ALA A 676 -5.05 11.97 -1.52
C ALA A 676 -4.47 12.31 -2.88
N ASP A 677 -3.63 11.44 -3.46
CA ASP A 677 -3.08 11.65 -4.80
C ASP A 677 -4.17 11.64 -5.87
N GLN A 678 -5.15 10.73 -5.76
CA GLN A 678 -6.29 10.71 -6.65
C GLN A 678 -7.09 12.01 -6.60
N ALA A 679 -7.27 12.60 -5.41
CA ALA A 679 -8.01 13.85 -5.21
C ALA A 679 -7.21 15.09 -5.66
N LEU A 680 -5.91 15.12 -5.39
CA LEU A 680 -5.05 16.28 -5.62
C LEU A 680 -4.53 16.37 -7.06
N THR A 681 -4.09 15.24 -7.62
CA THR A 681 -3.38 15.20 -8.93
C THR A 681 -4.16 14.43 -10.01
N GLY A 682 -5.30 13.83 -9.65
CA GLY A 682 -6.03 12.94 -10.54
C GLY A 682 -5.44 11.53 -10.62
N GLY A 683 -4.53 11.16 -9.70
CA GLY A 683 -3.91 9.84 -9.66
C GLY A 683 -2.63 9.73 -10.48
N ALA A 684 -1.95 10.85 -10.73
CA ALA A 684 -0.75 10.87 -11.57
C ALA A 684 0.43 10.10 -10.95
N ASN A 685 0.45 9.96 -9.62
CA ASN A 685 1.57 9.40 -8.87
C ASN A 685 1.30 8.01 -8.29
N GLN A 686 0.14 7.42 -8.60
CA GLN A 686 -0.29 6.13 -8.04
C GLN A 686 0.81 5.07 -8.13
N CYS A 687 1.47 4.94 -9.29
CA CYS A 687 2.47 3.90 -9.48
C CYS A 687 3.78 4.17 -8.72
N LEU A 688 4.19 5.43 -8.54
CA LEU A 688 5.36 5.77 -7.72
C LEU A 688 5.11 5.48 -6.23
N ILE A 689 3.88 5.75 -5.76
CA ILE A 689 3.44 5.46 -4.40
C ILE A 689 3.36 3.94 -4.20
N TRP A 690 2.67 3.23 -5.10
CA TRP A 690 2.58 1.77 -5.05
C TRP A 690 3.95 1.10 -5.06
N GLU A 691 4.91 1.58 -5.85
CA GLU A 691 6.26 1.03 -5.90
C GLU A 691 6.96 1.08 -4.53
N ALA A 692 6.86 2.22 -3.84
CA ALA A 692 7.46 2.38 -2.52
C ALA A 692 6.83 1.45 -1.48
N PHE A 693 5.50 1.36 -1.45
CA PHE A 693 4.79 0.51 -0.49
C PHE A 693 4.94 -0.99 -0.81
N ALA A 694 4.86 -1.39 -2.09
CA ALA A 694 5.06 -2.77 -2.51
C ALA A 694 6.47 -3.25 -2.20
N LYS A 695 7.50 -2.42 -2.40
CA LYS A 695 8.88 -2.73 -2.01
C LYS A 695 9.03 -3.08 -0.52
N ARG A 696 8.16 -2.52 0.34
CA ARG A 696 8.14 -2.74 1.80
C ARG A 696 7.06 -3.72 2.25
N GLY A 697 6.58 -4.60 1.37
CA GLY A 697 5.62 -5.64 1.73
C GLY A 697 4.16 -5.16 1.84
N MET A 698 3.88 -3.90 1.51
CA MET A 698 2.54 -3.31 1.47
C MET A 698 2.03 -3.22 0.03
N GLY A 699 2.20 -4.29 -0.74
CA GLY A 699 1.80 -4.43 -2.15
C GLY A 699 0.30 -4.63 -2.35
N TYR A 700 -0.09 -4.81 -3.60
CA TYR A 700 -1.49 -4.83 -4.03
C TYR A 700 -2.28 -5.99 -3.40
N SER A 701 -1.67 -7.16 -3.25
CA SER A 701 -2.31 -8.32 -2.63
C SER A 701 -2.08 -8.47 -1.12
N ALA A 702 -1.45 -7.48 -0.46
CA ALA A 702 -1.23 -7.49 0.99
C ALA A 702 -2.54 -7.41 1.78
N VAL A 703 -2.56 -7.99 2.98
CA VAL A 703 -3.75 -8.08 3.85
C VAL A 703 -3.40 -7.61 5.27
N SER A 704 -4.24 -6.75 5.85
CA SER A 704 -4.00 -6.14 7.17
C SER A 704 -4.72 -6.77 8.37
N GLY A 705 -5.45 -7.88 8.14
CA GLY A 705 -6.11 -8.61 9.21
C GLY A 705 -7.05 -7.74 10.08
N THR A 706 -6.82 -7.71 11.40
CA THR A 706 -7.71 -7.08 12.39
C THR A 706 -7.11 -5.88 13.13
N ASN A 707 -6.00 -5.30 12.64
CA ASN A 707 -5.21 -4.28 13.35
C ASN A 707 -4.63 -4.80 14.69
N SER A 708 -4.37 -6.10 14.74
CA SER A 708 -3.65 -6.80 15.80
C SER A 708 -2.40 -7.40 15.17
N ARG A 709 -1.28 -7.40 15.87
CA ARG A 709 -0.04 -7.93 15.28
C ARG A 709 -0.11 -9.44 15.05
N GLY A 710 0.47 -9.87 13.94
CA GLY A 710 0.65 -11.27 13.56
C GLY A 710 -0.51 -11.86 12.75
N ASP A 711 -1.47 -11.06 12.31
CA ASP A 711 -2.55 -11.49 11.39
C ASP A 711 -2.48 -10.83 10.00
N GLU A 712 -1.45 -10.01 9.77
CA GLU A 712 -1.11 -9.42 8.49
C GLU A 712 -0.41 -10.41 7.54
N THR A 713 -0.52 -10.13 6.23
CA THR A 713 0.20 -10.86 5.18
C THR A 713 0.81 -9.85 4.23
N GLU A 714 2.13 -9.86 4.14
CA GLU A 714 2.86 -8.99 3.21
C GLU A 714 2.73 -9.47 1.76
N ALA A 715 2.81 -8.51 0.85
CA ALA A 715 2.91 -8.76 -0.58
C ALA A 715 3.78 -7.70 -1.25
N PHE A 716 4.45 -8.07 -2.33
CA PHE A 716 5.39 -7.20 -3.05
C PHE A 716 4.94 -6.88 -4.47
N ASP A 717 3.72 -7.28 -4.84
CA ASP A 717 3.17 -7.08 -6.17
C ASP A 717 2.64 -5.65 -6.36
N MET A 718 2.87 -5.12 -7.56
CA MET A 718 2.28 -3.87 -8.02
C MET A 718 0.86 -4.13 -8.54
N PRO A 719 -0.06 -3.14 -8.47
CA PRO A 719 -1.35 -3.25 -9.12
C PRO A 719 -1.18 -3.50 -10.63
N PRO A 720 -2.04 -4.30 -11.29
CA PRO A 720 -1.97 -4.52 -12.74
C PRO A 720 -2.00 -3.23 -13.57
N SER A 721 -2.68 -2.19 -13.08
CA SER A 721 -2.70 -0.85 -13.71
C SER A 721 -1.34 -0.14 -13.70
N CYS A 722 -0.40 -0.60 -12.88
CA CYS A 722 0.96 -0.08 -12.79
C CYS A 722 1.99 -0.99 -13.45
N LEU A 723 1.56 -1.99 -14.21
CA LEU A 723 2.42 -2.89 -14.96
C LEU A 723 2.03 -2.91 -16.45
N PRO A 724 2.99 -3.11 -17.37
CA PRO A 724 2.67 -3.54 -18.74
C PRO A 724 2.19 -4.99 -18.73
N ASP A 725 1.35 -5.35 -19.72
CA ASP A 725 0.88 -6.73 -19.93
C ASP A 725 0.82 -7.00 -21.44
N LEU A 726 1.77 -7.78 -21.95
CA LEU A 726 1.96 -7.97 -23.39
C LEU A 726 1.40 -9.30 -23.88
N THR A 727 0.55 -9.22 -24.91
CA THR A 727 0.03 -10.38 -25.64
C THR A 727 0.56 -10.36 -27.09
N ILE A 728 0.82 -11.53 -27.67
CA ILE A 728 1.31 -11.67 -29.04
C ILE A 728 0.48 -12.68 -29.84
N ALA A 729 0.07 -12.31 -31.05
CA ALA A 729 -0.64 -13.18 -31.99
C ALA A 729 0.09 -13.21 -33.34
N THR A 730 0.04 -14.34 -34.04
CA THR A 730 0.63 -14.50 -35.39
C THR A 730 -0.43 -15.05 -36.34
N SER A 731 -0.60 -14.42 -37.50
CA SER A 731 -1.55 -14.83 -38.54
C SER A 731 -0.92 -14.74 -39.93
N SER A 732 -1.56 -15.36 -40.92
CA SER A 732 -1.22 -15.24 -42.34
C SER A 732 -2.47 -14.90 -43.15
N ASN A 733 -2.29 -14.22 -44.28
CA ASN A 733 -3.38 -13.95 -45.23
C ASN A 733 -3.63 -15.11 -46.22
N TYR A 734 -2.95 -16.25 -46.03
CA TYR A 734 -3.04 -17.42 -46.88
C TYR A 734 -3.34 -18.65 -46.03
N SER A 735 -4.38 -19.41 -46.38
CA SER A 735 -4.61 -20.76 -45.87
C SER A 735 -3.89 -21.83 -46.71
N LYS A 736 -3.45 -21.47 -47.94
CA LYS A 736 -2.81 -22.37 -48.92
C LYS A 736 -1.82 -21.63 -49.80
N VAL A 737 -0.70 -22.29 -50.12
CA VAL A 737 0.36 -21.72 -50.95
C VAL A 737 1.03 -22.76 -51.85
N ALA A 738 1.48 -22.36 -53.02
CA ALA A 738 2.30 -23.19 -53.91
C ALA A 738 3.79 -22.97 -53.65
N ASN A 739 4.60 -23.95 -54.04
CA ASN A 739 6.06 -23.80 -53.98
C ASN A 739 6.51 -22.64 -54.88
N GLY A 740 7.28 -21.70 -54.34
CA GLY A 740 7.69 -20.46 -55.00
C GLY A 740 6.81 -19.23 -54.73
N ASP A 741 5.66 -19.38 -54.07
CA ASP A 741 4.81 -18.24 -53.68
C ASP A 741 5.47 -17.41 -52.57
N VAL A 742 5.12 -16.12 -52.53
CA VAL A 742 5.50 -15.21 -51.44
C VAL A 742 4.34 -15.15 -50.44
N MET A 743 4.66 -15.42 -49.18
CA MET A 743 3.73 -15.34 -48.05
C MET A 743 4.08 -14.17 -47.16
N THR A 744 3.06 -13.50 -46.64
CA THR A 744 3.21 -12.49 -45.60
C THR A 744 2.62 -13.03 -44.30
N TYR A 745 3.42 -13.02 -43.24
CA TYR A 745 2.95 -13.22 -41.87
C TYR A 745 2.74 -11.88 -41.19
N THR A 746 1.68 -11.78 -40.40
CA THR A 746 1.37 -10.64 -39.54
C THR A 746 1.52 -11.07 -38.09
N ILE A 747 2.24 -10.29 -37.29
CA ILE A 747 2.43 -10.44 -35.86
C ILE A 747 1.80 -9.21 -35.20
N GLU A 748 0.87 -9.43 -34.28
CA GLU A 748 0.24 -8.37 -33.49
C GLU A 748 0.71 -8.46 -32.05
N LEU A 749 1.41 -7.43 -31.58
CA LEU A 749 1.85 -7.29 -30.19
C LEU A 749 0.96 -6.23 -29.51
N THR A 750 0.14 -6.64 -28.55
CA THR A 750 -0.80 -5.76 -27.86
C THR A 750 -0.43 -5.61 -26.40
N ASN A 751 -0.36 -4.37 -25.91
CA ASN A 751 -0.24 -4.08 -24.49
C ASN A 751 -1.63 -3.86 -23.88
N THR A 752 -2.06 -4.80 -23.04
CA THR A 752 -3.32 -4.75 -22.30
C THR A 752 -3.15 -4.19 -20.88
N GLY A 753 -1.90 -3.97 -20.45
CA GLY A 753 -1.55 -3.44 -19.15
C GLY A 753 -1.70 -1.93 -19.06
N GLY A 754 -1.56 -1.41 -17.84
CA GLY A 754 -1.76 0.02 -17.55
C GLY A 754 -0.54 0.91 -17.78
N GLN A 755 0.64 0.33 -18.02
CA GLN A 755 1.90 1.07 -18.27
C GLN A 755 2.52 0.76 -19.63
N THR A 756 3.29 1.70 -20.17
CA THR A 756 4.01 1.51 -21.44
C THR A 756 5.09 0.45 -21.29
N ALA A 757 5.06 -0.57 -22.14
CA ALA A 757 6.12 -1.56 -22.23
C ALA A 757 7.27 -1.03 -23.10
N THR A 758 8.46 -0.84 -22.52
CA THR A 758 9.64 -0.35 -23.25
C THR A 758 10.70 -1.42 -23.44
N GLY A 759 11.48 -1.35 -24.52
CA GLY A 759 12.58 -2.28 -24.75
C GLY A 759 12.13 -3.68 -25.19
N VAL A 760 10.93 -3.78 -25.78
CA VAL A 760 10.35 -5.06 -26.21
C VAL A 760 11.02 -5.51 -27.50
N VAL A 761 11.57 -6.72 -27.52
CA VAL A 761 12.17 -7.34 -28.70
C VAL A 761 11.29 -8.48 -29.16
N VAL A 762 10.79 -8.41 -30.39
CA VAL A 762 10.01 -9.49 -31.02
C VAL A 762 10.91 -10.33 -31.91
N THR A 763 10.78 -11.66 -31.82
CA THR A 763 11.52 -12.61 -32.64
C THR A 763 10.63 -13.70 -33.21
N ASN A 764 10.99 -14.18 -34.41
CA ASN A 764 10.30 -15.29 -35.08
C ASN A 764 11.36 -16.13 -35.82
N PRO A 765 11.56 -17.42 -35.50
CA PRO A 765 12.39 -18.30 -36.32
C PRO A 765 11.92 -18.27 -37.78
N VAL A 766 12.82 -18.22 -38.76
CA VAL A 766 12.39 -18.27 -40.17
C VAL A 766 11.65 -19.60 -40.39
N PRO A 767 10.38 -19.58 -40.83
CA PRO A 767 9.58 -20.79 -40.98
C PRO A 767 10.29 -21.86 -41.83
N VAL A 768 10.33 -23.09 -41.33
CA VAL A 768 10.98 -24.21 -42.02
C VAL A 768 10.33 -24.43 -43.39
N GLY A 769 11.14 -24.66 -44.42
CA GLY A 769 10.64 -24.80 -45.80
C GLY A 769 10.35 -23.46 -46.48
N THR A 770 10.89 -22.35 -45.97
CA THR A 770 10.79 -21.02 -46.59
C THR A 770 12.15 -20.31 -46.64
N ASN A 771 12.25 -19.30 -47.49
CA ASN A 771 13.38 -18.37 -47.52
C ASN A 771 12.89 -16.97 -47.14
N PHE A 772 13.55 -16.31 -46.19
CA PHE A 772 13.23 -14.94 -45.80
C PHE A 772 13.41 -13.96 -46.96
N LEU A 773 12.47 -13.02 -47.12
CA LEU A 773 12.54 -11.94 -48.11
C LEU A 773 12.69 -10.57 -47.46
N SER A 774 11.73 -10.20 -46.62
CA SER A 774 11.61 -8.84 -46.08
C SER A 774 10.92 -8.85 -44.71
N ALA A 775 11.13 -7.81 -43.92
CA ALA A 775 10.37 -7.56 -42.70
C ALA A 775 10.09 -6.07 -42.56
N SER A 776 8.91 -5.76 -42.02
CA SER A 776 8.55 -4.42 -41.57
C SER A 776 9.42 -3.94 -40.40
N ASN A 777 9.29 -2.67 -40.03
CA ASN A 777 9.89 -2.06 -38.84
C ASN A 777 11.42 -2.27 -38.71
N GLY A 778 12.12 -2.46 -39.84
CA GLY A 778 13.56 -2.71 -39.85
C GLY A 778 13.97 -4.07 -39.30
N GLY A 779 13.05 -5.05 -39.26
CA GLY A 779 13.36 -6.42 -38.89
C GLY A 779 14.45 -7.04 -39.77
N PHE A 780 15.33 -7.83 -39.17
CA PHE A 780 16.46 -8.45 -39.87
C PHE A 780 16.62 -9.91 -39.46
N VAL A 781 17.26 -10.71 -40.32
CA VAL A 781 17.56 -12.11 -40.02
C VAL A 781 18.99 -12.26 -39.54
N SER A 782 19.15 -12.95 -38.41
CA SER A 782 20.44 -13.43 -37.90
C SER A 782 20.27 -14.86 -37.39
N ALA A 783 21.20 -15.75 -37.72
CA ALA A 783 21.17 -17.16 -37.30
C ALA A 783 19.79 -17.86 -37.50
N ASN A 784 19.14 -17.60 -38.65
CA ASN A 784 17.82 -18.14 -39.01
C ASN A 784 16.65 -17.68 -38.11
N THR A 785 16.80 -16.54 -37.43
CA THR A 785 15.75 -15.90 -36.63
C THR A 785 15.54 -14.48 -37.14
N ILE A 786 14.28 -14.12 -37.39
CA ILE A 786 13.84 -12.76 -37.70
C ILE A 786 13.75 -12.02 -36.36
N THR A 787 14.48 -10.91 -36.23
CA THR A 787 14.50 -10.08 -35.03
C THR A 787 14.06 -8.66 -35.39
N PHE A 788 13.05 -8.16 -34.69
CA PHE A 788 12.62 -6.76 -34.80
C PHE A 788 13.38 -5.89 -33.79
N PRO A 789 13.74 -4.64 -34.15
CA PRO A 789 14.35 -3.68 -33.21
C PRO A 789 13.49 -3.45 -31.96
N THR A 790 14.08 -2.88 -30.91
CA THR A 790 13.36 -2.62 -29.64
C THR A 790 12.16 -1.69 -29.84
N LEU A 791 11.01 -2.13 -29.35
CA LEU A 791 9.73 -1.44 -29.44
C LEU A 791 9.34 -0.79 -28.11
N SER A 792 8.46 0.21 -28.20
CA SER A 792 7.73 0.80 -27.09
C SER A 792 6.24 0.67 -27.38
N VAL A 793 5.48 0.01 -26.50
CA VAL A 793 4.06 -0.30 -26.70
C VAL A 793 3.26 0.35 -25.57
N ASN A 794 2.50 1.40 -25.88
CA ASN A 794 1.69 2.12 -24.90
C ASN A 794 0.48 1.29 -24.44
N PRO A 795 -0.12 1.60 -23.27
CA PRO A 795 -1.36 0.97 -22.82
C PRO A 795 -2.47 1.00 -23.89
N GLY A 796 -3.08 -0.15 -24.15
CA GLY A 796 -4.11 -0.33 -25.17
C GLY A 796 -3.62 -0.27 -26.62
N GLN A 797 -2.31 -0.13 -26.85
CA GLN A 797 -1.74 -0.09 -28.20
C GLN A 797 -1.47 -1.51 -28.72
N THR A 798 -1.83 -1.74 -29.99
CA THR A 798 -1.37 -2.88 -30.78
C THR A 798 -0.32 -2.41 -31.78
N VAL A 799 0.85 -3.05 -31.77
CA VAL A 799 1.90 -2.89 -32.77
C VAL A 799 1.84 -4.07 -33.73
N THR A 800 1.57 -3.77 -35.00
CA THR A 800 1.54 -4.77 -36.07
C THR A 800 2.91 -4.83 -36.76
N LEU A 801 3.49 -6.02 -36.84
CA LEU A 801 4.74 -6.32 -37.53
C LEU A 801 4.45 -7.35 -38.62
N THR A 802 4.98 -7.16 -39.82
CA THR A 802 4.90 -8.14 -40.90
C THR A 802 6.28 -8.64 -41.34
N PHE A 803 6.33 -9.85 -41.87
CA PHE A 803 7.49 -10.36 -42.60
C PHE A 803 7.07 -11.25 -43.77
N ASP A 804 7.87 -11.20 -44.83
CA ASP A 804 7.64 -11.95 -46.07
C ASP A 804 8.64 -13.09 -46.20
N VAL A 805 8.14 -14.24 -46.65
CA VAL A 805 8.96 -15.41 -46.98
C VAL A 805 8.54 -16.01 -48.31
N THR A 806 9.48 -16.61 -49.05
CA THR A 806 9.19 -17.43 -50.23
C THR A 806 9.09 -18.89 -49.83
N VAL A 807 8.04 -19.59 -50.26
CA VAL A 807 7.89 -21.03 -50.06
C VAL A 807 8.95 -21.79 -50.84
N ASN A 808 9.65 -22.72 -50.18
CA ASN A 808 10.72 -23.53 -50.74
C ASN A 808 10.74 -24.94 -50.11
N THR A 809 9.76 -25.77 -50.47
CA THR A 809 9.65 -27.15 -49.97
C THR A 809 9.94 -28.19 -51.07
N PRO A 810 10.56 -29.33 -50.74
CA PRO A 810 10.83 -30.41 -51.69
C PRO A 810 9.61 -31.32 -51.97
N THR A 811 8.58 -31.24 -51.13
CA THR A 811 7.35 -32.03 -51.18
C THR A 811 6.13 -31.12 -51.07
N ALA A 812 5.01 -31.57 -51.61
CA ALA A 812 3.79 -30.76 -51.68
C ALA A 812 2.56 -31.65 -51.50
N THR A 813 1.56 -31.11 -50.80
CA THR A 813 0.33 -31.82 -50.46
C THR A 813 -0.47 -32.14 -51.72
N THR A 814 -0.90 -33.40 -51.86
CA THR A 814 -1.90 -33.78 -52.87
C THR A 814 -3.29 -33.65 -52.27
N LEU A 815 -4.06 -32.65 -52.70
CA LEU A 815 -5.41 -32.40 -52.17
C LEU A 815 -6.42 -33.46 -52.64
N LEU A 816 -7.18 -34.00 -51.69
CA LEU A 816 -8.29 -34.94 -51.92
C LEU A 816 -9.64 -34.25 -51.67
N PHE A 817 -9.70 -33.41 -50.64
CA PHE A 817 -10.81 -32.54 -50.32
C PHE A 817 -10.30 -31.19 -49.84
N ASP A 818 -11.07 -30.16 -50.12
CA ASP A 818 -10.76 -28.78 -49.82
C ASP A 818 -12.07 -28.01 -49.65
N ASP A 819 -12.26 -27.37 -48.50
CA ASP A 819 -13.27 -26.33 -48.33
C ASP A 819 -12.84 -25.24 -47.34
N ASN A 820 -12.74 -24.00 -47.83
CA ASN A 820 -12.55 -22.79 -47.02
C ASN A 820 -13.88 -22.09 -46.69
N MET A 821 -15.01 -22.79 -46.83
CA MET A 821 -16.37 -22.35 -46.48
C MET A 821 -16.96 -21.16 -47.27
N GLU A 822 -16.19 -20.55 -48.18
CA GLU A 822 -16.64 -19.44 -49.03
C GLU A 822 -17.57 -19.84 -50.19
N ASN A 823 -17.64 -21.13 -50.52
CA ASN A 823 -18.32 -21.63 -51.72
C ASN A 823 -19.75 -22.17 -51.46
N GLY A 824 -20.35 -21.77 -50.33
CA GLY A 824 -21.69 -22.19 -49.92
C GLY A 824 -21.75 -23.64 -49.40
N GLN A 825 -22.98 -24.14 -49.21
CA GLN A 825 -23.22 -25.35 -48.41
C GLN A 825 -23.04 -26.68 -49.15
N ASN A 826 -22.77 -26.67 -50.45
CA ASN A 826 -22.90 -27.85 -51.33
C ASN A 826 -21.99 -29.04 -50.99
N LYS A 827 -20.95 -28.84 -50.17
CA LYS A 827 -20.01 -29.89 -49.75
C LYS A 827 -20.39 -30.55 -48.43
N TRP A 828 -21.42 -30.04 -47.74
CA TRP A 828 -21.80 -30.48 -46.40
C TRP A 828 -23.31 -30.70 -46.27
N ASN A 829 -23.69 -31.68 -45.46
CA ASN A 829 -25.05 -31.95 -45.04
C ASN A 829 -25.15 -31.74 -43.52
N ALA A 830 -25.86 -30.69 -43.11
CA ALA A 830 -26.19 -30.45 -41.71
C ALA A 830 -27.47 -31.24 -41.32
N THR A 831 -27.53 -31.79 -40.10
CA THR A 831 -28.76 -32.43 -39.59
C THR A 831 -29.91 -31.41 -39.52
N PRO A 832 -31.12 -31.70 -40.03
CA PRO A 832 -32.27 -30.82 -39.88
C PRO A 832 -32.72 -30.72 -38.41
N GLY A 833 -32.88 -29.51 -37.86
CA GLY A 833 -33.28 -29.29 -36.46
C GLY A 833 -33.42 -27.81 -36.11
N ALA A 834 -33.87 -27.51 -34.88
CA ALA A 834 -33.93 -26.14 -34.36
C ALA A 834 -32.52 -25.58 -34.05
N ASP A 835 -31.64 -26.45 -33.55
CA ASP A 835 -30.22 -26.19 -33.33
C ASP A 835 -29.45 -26.99 -34.39
N MET A 836 -29.06 -26.33 -35.48
CA MET A 836 -28.35 -26.96 -36.59
C MET A 836 -27.08 -26.17 -36.94
N TRP A 837 -26.08 -26.87 -37.48
CA TRP A 837 -24.93 -26.22 -38.08
C TRP A 837 -25.39 -25.23 -39.16
N ALA A 838 -24.91 -24.00 -39.07
CA ALA A 838 -25.22 -22.93 -40.00
C ALA A 838 -23.95 -22.29 -40.54
N LEU A 839 -23.95 -21.95 -41.84
CA LEU A 839 -22.89 -21.15 -42.43
C LEU A 839 -23.08 -19.69 -41.96
N THR A 840 -22.07 -19.11 -41.33
CA THR A 840 -22.13 -17.78 -40.68
C THR A 840 -20.97 -16.91 -41.12
N ASN A 841 -21.13 -15.59 -41.00
CA ASN A 841 -20.06 -14.59 -41.15
C ASN A 841 -19.73 -13.89 -39.81
N SER A 842 -20.16 -14.47 -38.69
CA SER A 842 -19.93 -13.90 -37.35
C SER A 842 -18.46 -13.97 -36.91
N ASP A 843 -17.75 -14.99 -37.38
CA ASP A 843 -16.34 -15.24 -37.10
C ASP A 843 -15.81 -16.24 -38.16
N ALA A 844 -14.59 -16.08 -38.64
CA ALA A 844 -13.97 -16.95 -39.64
C ALA A 844 -12.44 -16.89 -39.51
N ASN A 845 -11.76 -18.00 -39.80
CA ASN A 845 -10.30 -18.05 -39.81
C ASN A 845 -9.74 -17.50 -41.13
N SER A 846 -10.38 -17.85 -42.26
CA SER A 846 -10.05 -17.28 -43.57
C SER A 846 -11.33 -16.88 -44.30
N GLY A 847 -11.23 -15.91 -45.22
CA GLY A 847 -12.39 -15.42 -45.94
C GLY A 847 -13.41 -14.70 -45.05
N SER A 848 -14.69 -14.91 -45.33
CA SER A 848 -15.82 -14.27 -44.64
C SER A 848 -16.76 -15.26 -43.96
N PHE A 849 -16.67 -16.55 -44.25
CA PHE A 849 -17.63 -17.55 -43.80
C PHE A 849 -16.98 -18.70 -43.06
N SER A 850 -17.69 -19.22 -42.05
CA SER A 850 -17.34 -20.48 -41.39
C SER A 850 -18.63 -21.24 -41.01
N TRP A 851 -18.52 -22.54 -40.73
CA TRP A 851 -19.63 -23.30 -40.18
C TRP A 851 -19.69 -23.14 -38.67
N PHE A 852 -20.88 -22.93 -38.11
CA PHE A 852 -21.08 -22.72 -36.69
C PHE A 852 -22.18 -23.62 -36.13
N ALA A 853 -21.90 -24.27 -35.01
CA ALA A 853 -22.89 -24.91 -34.13
C ALA A 853 -23.00 -24.11 -32.83
N ALA A 854 -24.22 -23.73 -32.46
CA ALA A 854 -24.48 -23.03 -31.20
C ALA A 854 -24.42 -24.00 -30.01
N ASP A 855 -24.09 -23.47 -28.82
CA ASP A 855 -24.16 -24.19 -27.54
C ASP A 855 -25.37 -23.75 -26.70
N PRO A 856 -26.56 -24.34 -26.92
CA PRO A 856 -27.80 -23.91 -26.28
C PRO A 856 -27.96 -24.42 -24.84
N ASP A 857 -28.88 -23.85 -24.08
CA ASP A 857 -29.24 -24.26 -22.71
C ASP A 857 -30.14 -25.51 -22.66
N ASN A 858 -30.16 -26.29 -23.75
CA ASN A 858 -30.95 -27.51 -23.90
C ASN A 858 -30.15 -28.60 -24.59
N ALA A 859 -30.48 -29.85 -24.28
CA ALA A 859 -29.80 -30.99 -24.89
C ALA A 859 -29.93 -30.94 -26.42
N SER A 860 -28.80 -30.91 -27.11
CA SER A 860 -28.74 -30.85 -28.58
C SER A 860 -27.78 -31.90 -29.15
N ASP A 861 -28.00 -32.30 -30.40
CA ASP A 861 -27.16 -33.24 -31.15
C ASP A 861 -27.08 -32.80 -32.61
N GLN A 862 -26.03 -32.08 -32.93
CA GLN A 862 -25.86 -31.37 -34.20
C GLN A 862 -24.76 -32.05 -35.00
N THR A 863 -25.01 -32.39 -36.27
CA THR A 863 -23.95 -32.94 -37.14
C THR A 863 -23.79 -32.16 -38.43
N LEU A 864 -22.54 -32.04 -38.88
CA LEU A 864 -22.13 -31.50 -40.17
C LEU A 864 -21.32 -32.57 -40.89
N THR A 865 -21.93 -33.22 -41.88
CA THR A 865 -21.36 -34.39 -42.56
C THR A 865 -20.96 -34.07 -43.99
N LEU A 866 -19.85 -34.61 -44.49
CA LEU A 866 -19.49 -34.49 -45.91
C LEU A 866 -20.64 -34.95 -46.82
N ALA A 867 -20.94 -34.17 -47.85
CA ALA A 867 -22.06 -34.47 -48.76
C ALA A 867 -21.80 -35.70 -49.64
N ASN A 868 -20.52 -35.99 -49.94
CA ASN A 868 -20.09 -37.09 -50.78
C ASN A 868 -18.96 -37.88 -50.11
N SER A 869 -18.93 -39.20 -50.31
CA SER A 869 -17.83 -40.04 -49.81
C SER A 869 -16.53 -39.82 -50.58
N LEU A 870 -15.40 -39.86 -49.89
CA LEU A 870 -14.06 -39.71 -50.45
C LEU A 870 -13.25 -41.01 -50.38
N SER A 871 -12.53 -41.34 -51.46
CA SER A 871 -11.58 -42.45 -51.47
C SER A 871 -10.24 -41.99 -50.86
N LEU A 872 -9.82 -42.61 -49.76
CA LEU A 872 -8.56 -42.26 -49.09
C LEU A 872 -7.37 -43.06 -49.63
N PRO A 873 -6.26 -42.42 -50.06
CA PRO A 873 -4.99 -43.10 -50.30
C PRO A 873 -4.24 -43.39 -48.99
N ALA A 874 -3.07 -44.03 -49.09
CA ALA A 874 -2.15 -44.13 -47.95
C ALA A 874 -1.55 -42.74 -47.62
N ASN A 875 -1.24 -42.49 -46.34
CA ASN A 875 -0.78 -41.20 -45.81
C ASN A 875 -1.76 -40.04 -46.01
N ALA A 876 -3.07 -40.34 -45.97
CA ALA A 876 -4.09 -39.31 -45.97
C ALA A 876 -4.23 -38.71 -44.56
N GLU A 877 -4.30 -37.38 -44.47
CA GLU A 877 -4.54 -36.63 -43.23
C GLU A 877 -5.72 -35.68 -43.42
N LEU A 878 -6.50 -35.49 -42.36
CA LEU A 878 -7.52 -34.45 -42.23
C LEU A 878 -6.94 -33.30 -41.42
N LEU A 879 -7.06 -32.09 -41.96
CA LEU A 879 -6.76 -30.84 -41.29
C LEU A 879 -8.03 -29.99 -41.28
N PHE A 880 -8.32 -29.36 -40.15
CA PHE A 880 -9.41 -28.39 -40.05
C PHE A 880 -9.07 -27.35 -39.00
N THR A 881 -9.44 -26.10 -39.27
CA THR A 881 -9.24 -25.00 -38.35
C THR A 881 -10.55 -24.72 -37.63
N HIS A 882 -10.50 -24.56 -36.31
CA HIS A 882 -11.71 -24.43 -35.51
C HIS A 882 -11.49 -23.59 -34.26
N LYS A 883 -12.57 -22.99 -33.78
CA LYS A 883 -12.63 -22.24 -32.53
C LYS A 883 -13.82 -22.75 -31.73
N TYR A 884 -13.69 -22.94 -30.43
CA TYR A 884 -14.80 -23.39 -29.60
C TYR A 884 -14.79 -22.70 -28.24
N ASP A 885 -15.99 -22.43 -27.71
CA ASP A 885 -16.26 -21.97 -26.35
C ASP A 885 -17.55 -22.63 -25.86
N THR A 886 -17.39 -23.64 -25.00
CA THR A 886 -18.39 -24.64 -24.59
C THR A 886 -18.31 -24.91 -23.08
N GLU A 887 -19.34 -25.51 -22.47
CA GLU A 887 -19.31 -25.84 -21.04
C GLU A 887 -18.33 -26.98 -20.72
N ALA A 888 -17.20 -26.66 -20.09
CA ALA A 888 -16.15 -27.63 -19.75
C ALA A 888 -16.67 -28.78 -18.85
N GLY A 889 -16.48 -30.01 -19.30
CA GLY A 889 -16.92 -31.25 -18.66
C GLY A 889 -18.38 -31.64 -18.93
N PHE A 890 -19.12 -30.87 -19.72
CA PHE A 890 -20.54 -31.11 -20.01
C PHE A 890 -20.82 -31.13 -21.52
N ASP A 891 -20.36 -30.11 -22.24
CA ASP A 891 -20.65 -29.91 -23.66
C ASP A 891 -19.41 -30.05 -24.50
N GLY A 892 -19.58 -30.43 -25.77
CA GLY A 892 -18.42 -30.47 -26.64
C GLY A 892 -18.65 -31.04 -28.03
N GLY A 893 -17.52 -31.16 -28.72
CA GLY A 893 -17.46 -31.53 -30.12
C GLY A 893 -16.58 -32.74 -30.40
N VAL A 894 -17.05 -33.66 -31.26
CA VAL A 894 -16.28 -34.82 -31.73
C VAL A 894 -16.20 -34.84 -33.26
N VAL A 895 -15.14 -35.46 -33.78
CA VAL A 895 -14.94 -35.69 -35.21
C VAL A 895 -15.02 -37.19 -35.46
N GLU A 896 -15.87 -37.58 -36.41
CA GLU A 896 -16.14 -38.99 -36.66
C GLU A 896 -15.97 -39.33 -38.14
N ILE A 897 -15.59 -40.58 -38.42
CA ILE A 897 -15.42 -41.14 -39.76
C ILE A 897 -16.29 -42.38 -39.95
N SER A 898 -16.86 -42.53 -41.14
CA SER A 898 -17.65 -43.71 -41.54
C SER A 898 -17.09 -44.31 -42.82
N ASN A 899 -16.99 -45.64 -42.89
CA ASN A 899 -16.54 -46.37 -44.09
C ASN A 899 -17.66 -47.23 -44.73
N ASP A 900 -18.90 -47.07 -44.28
CA ASP A 900 -20.07 -47.85 -44.70
C ASP A 900 -21.24 -46.96 -45.13
N GLY A 901 -20.93 -45.75 -45.60
CA GLY A 901 -21.93 -44.80 -46.11
C GLY A 901 -22.75 -44.10 -45.01
N GLY A 902 -22.19 -43.99 -43.79
CA GLY A 902 -22.82 -43.29 -42.67
C GLY A 902 -23.65 -44.19 -41.75
N THR A 903 -23.56 -45.51 -41.90
CA THR A 903 -24.32 -46.46 -41.07
C THR A 903 -23.66 -46.64 -39.70
N THR A 904 -22.33 -46.73 -39.67
CA THR A 904 -21.52 -46.74 -38.45
C THR A 904 -20.49 -45.61 -38.48
N TRP A 905 -20.19 -45.06 -37.31
CA TRP A 905 -19.28 -43.92 -37.12
C TRP A 905 -18.22 -44.28 -36.08
N TYR A 906 -16.97 -43.96 -36.39
CA TYR A 906 -15.81 -44.16 -35.53
C TYR A 906 -15.27 -42.79 -35.13
N ASP A 907 -15.07 -42.58 -33.82
CA ASP A 907 -14.44 -41.37 -33.31
C ASP A 907 -12.95 -41.29 -33.73
N LEU A 908 -12.53 -40.12 -34.21
CA LEU A 908 -11.17 -39.86 -34.71
C LEU A 908 -10.24 -39.26 -33.65
N GLY A 909 -10.67 -39.06 -32.40
CA GLY A 909 -9.88 -38.42 -31.35
C GLY A 909 -8.52 -39.09 -31.11
N SER A 910 -8.48 -40.43 -31.09
CA SER A 910 -7.22 -41.18 -30.94
C SER A 910 -6.28 -41.08 -32.15
N ASN A 911 -6.78 -40.57 -33.27
CA ASN A 911 -6.06 -40.40 -34.52
C ASN A 911 -5.55 -38.96 -34.73
N MET A 912 -5.91 -38.02 -33.84
CA MET A 912 -5.42 -36.66 -33.88
C MET A 912 -3.95 -36.60 -33.49
N THR A 913 -3.11 -36.08 -34.37
CA THR A 913 -1.65 -35.96 -34.20
C THR A 913 -1.23 -34.58 -33.69
N GLN A 914 -2.12 -33.57 -33.81
CA GLN A 914 -1.93 -32.21 -33.30
C GLN A 914 -3.27 -31.62 -32.87
N ASN A 915 -3.27 -30.89 -31.74
CA ASN A 915 -4.43 -30.18 -31.18
C ASN A 915 -5.68 -31.08 -31.03
N GLY A 916 -5.50 -32.29 -30.50
CA GLY A 916 -6.61 -33.21 -30.25
C GLY A 916 -7.58 -32.73 -29.16
N TYR A 917 -8.56 -33.57 -28.84
CA TYR A 917 -9.58 -33.28 -27.82
C TYR A 917 -9.01 -32.70 -26.51
N SER A 918 -9.61 -31.59 -26.07
CA SER A 918 -9.15 -30.75 -24.96
C SER A 918 -9.75 -31.12 -23.61
N ASP A 919 -10.83 -31.91 -23.61
CA ASP A 919 -11.64 -32.14 -22.42
C ASP A 919 -12.16 -33.58 -22.33
N PHE A 920 -12.61 -33.97 -21.15
CA PHE A 920 -13.26 -35.25 -20.88
C PHE A 920 -14.67 -35.04 -20.35
N ILE A 921 -15.66 -35.50 -21.11
CA ILE A 921 -17.08 -35.38 -20.80
C ILE A 921 -17.59 -36.69 -20.17
N PRO A 922 -17.95 -36.69 -18.87
CA PRO A 922 -18.51 -37.86 -18.21
C PRO A 922 -19.86 -38.27 -18.82
N LEU A 923 -20.11 -39.58 -18.92
CA LEU A 923 -21.38 -40.14 -19.41
C LEU A 923 -22.62 -39.61 -18.67
N ALA A 924 -22.47 -39.25 -17.39
CA ALA A 924 -23.56 -38.70 -16.58
C ALA A 924 -23.94 -37.26 -16.97
N ASN A 925 -23.01 -36.51 -17.57
CA ASN A 925 -23.19 -35.10 -17.93
C ASN A 925 -23.76 -34.98 -19.34
N ASN A 926 -23.18 -35.71 -20.30
CA ASN A 926 -23.73 -35.78 -21.66
C ASN A 926 -23.67 -37.21 -22.21
N PRO A 927 -24.82 -37.89 -22.37
CA PRO A 927 -24.84 -39.28 -22.82
C PRO A 927 -24.56 -39.46 -24.32
N LEU A 928 -24.58 -38.38 -25.12
CA LEU A 928 -24.53 -38.46 -26.59
C LEU A 928 -23.10 -38.46 -27.16
N ILE A 929 -22.15 -37.82 -26.48
CA ILE A 929 -20.73 -37.70 -26.88
C ILE A 929 -19.73 -37.97 -25.74
N ASN A 930 -20.14 -38.76 -24.74
CA ASN A 930 -19.30 -39.12 -23.58
C ASN A 930 -17.91 -39.65 -23.96
N GLY A 931 -16.88 -39.22 -23.21
CA GLY A 931 -15.48 -39.52 -23.50
C GLY A 931 -14.65 -38.24 -23.72
N PHE A 932 -13.52 -38.36 -24.42
CA PHE A 932 -12.75 -37.17 -24.79
C PHE A 932 -13.43 -36.43 -25.94
N ALA A 933 -13.49 -35.11 -25.86
CA ALA A 933 -14.08 -34.23 -26.87
C ALA A 933 -13.41 -32.84 -26.86
N PHE A 934 -13.71 -32.00 -27.85
CA PHE A 934 -13.43 -30.57 -27.80
C PHE A 934 -14.43 -29.89 -26.87
N GLY A 935 -14.03 -29.70 -25.61
CA GLY A 935 -14.79 -29.01 -24.56
C GLY A 935 -13.99 -27.86 -23.95
N GLY A 936 -14.67 -26.92 -23.27
CA GLY A 936 -14.07 -25.69 -22.76
C GLY A 936 -13.87 -24.62 -23.84
N ALA A 937 -12.80 -23.81 -23.72
CA ALA A 937 -12.52 -22.69 -24.62
C ALA A 937 -11.13 -22.78 -25.27
N SER A 938 -11.07 -22.59 -26.60
CA SER A 938 -9.81 -22.64 -27.38
C SER A 938 -9.05 -21.30 -27.44
N ASN A 939 -9.65 -20.21 -26.99
CA ASN A 939 -9.08 -18.84 -27.00
C ASN A 939 -8.58 -18.37 -28.38
N GLY A 940 -9.26 -18.77 -29.45
CA GLY A 940 -8.93 -18.44 -30.84
C GLY A 940 -9.11 -19.64 -31.77
N PHE A 941 -8.85 -19.43 -33.06
CA PHE A 941 -8.80 -20.52 -34.03
C PHE A 941 -7.52 -21.35 -33.86
N ILE A 942 -7.68 -22.66 -33.80
CA ILE A 942 -6.60 -23.64 -33.78
C ILE A 942 -6.77 -24.62 -34.94
N THR A 943 -5.67 -25.15 -35.49
CA THR A 943 -5.73 -26.17 -36.54
C THR A 943 -5.47 -27.55 -35.95
N THR A 944 -6.39 -28.48 -36.18
CA THR A 944 -6.27 -29.88 -35.74
C THR A 944 -5.88 -30.76 -36.92
N THR A 945 -4.89 -31.63 -36.69
CA THR A 945 -4.39 -32.59 -37.70
C THR A 945 -4.72 -34.01 -37.25
N THR A 946 -5.27 -34.82 -38.16
CA THR A 946 -5.72 -36.19 -37.89
C THR A 946 -5.20 -37.17 -38.94
N ASP A 947 -4.55 -38.24 -38.49
CA ASP A 947 -4.07 -39.33 -39.35
C ASP A 947 -5.23 -40.28 -39.76
N LEU A 948 -5.54 -40.32 -41.05
CA LEU A 948 -6.61 -41.16 -41.60
C LEU A 948 -6.10 -42.50 -42.19
N ASN A 949 -4.82 -42.85 -42.02
CA ASN A 949 -4.19 -43.99 -42.68
C ASN A 949 -4.79 -45.35 -42.28
N LEU A 950 -5.51 -45.44 -41.14
CA LEU A 950 -6.30 -46.62 -40.76
C LEU A 950 -7.41 -46.96 -41.78
N PHE A 951 -7.88 -45.96 -42.53
CA PHE A 951 -8.97 -46.08 -43.51
C PHE A 951 -8.47 -46.04 -44.96
N LYS A 952 -7.16 -46.24 -45.18
CA LYS A 952 -6.58 -46.25 -46.54
C LYS A 952 -7.27 -47.25 -47.46
N ASN A 953 -7.43 -46.87 -48.71
CA ASN A 953 -8.13 -47.58 -49.77
C ASN A 953 -9.62 -47.85 -49.50
N GLN A 954 -10.25 -47.07 -48.61
CA GLN A 954 -11.68 -47.13 -48.35
C GLN A 954 -12.36 -45.82 -48.80
N ASN A 955 -13.65 -45.91 -49.13
CA ASN A 955 -14.49 -44.72 -49.31
C ASN A 955 -15.05 -44.32 -47.95
N VAL A 956 -14.85 -43.07 -47.55
CA VAL A 956 -15.22 -42.58 -46.23
C VAL A 956 -16.10 -41.35 -46.28
N LEU A 957 -16.90 -41.15 -45.23
CA LEU A 957 -17.51 -39.87 -44.87
C LEU A 957 -16.88 -39.38 -43.58
N ILE A 958 -16.72 -38.08 -43.46
CA ILE A 958 -16.27 -37.41 -42.23
C ILE A 958 -17.39 -36.50 -41.78
N ARG A 959 -17.60 -36.41 -40.46
CA ARG A 959 -18.53 -35.45 -39.86
C ARG A 959 -17.96 -34.79 -38.61
N PHE A 960 -18.38 -33.56 -38.39
CA PHE A 960 -18.26 -32.86 -37.11
C PHE A 960 -19.58 -33.02 -36.36
N ARG A 961 -19.53 -33.44 -35.10
CA ARG A 961 -20.71 -33.65 -34.26
C ARG A 961 -20.57 -32.88 -32.96
N PHE A 962 -21.53 -32.03 -32.66
CA PHE A 962 -21.58 -31.21 -31.45
C PHE A 962 -22.77 -31.63 -30.60
N SER A 963 -22.60 -31.69 -29.28
CA SER A 963 -23.70 -31.96 -28.36
C SER A 963 -23.59 -31.15 -27.08
N SER A 964 -24.74 -30.64 -26.63
CA SER A 964 -24.91 -29.87 -25.40
C SER A 964 -25.83 -30.59 -24.39
N ASP A 965 -25.79 -30.17 -23.12
CA ASP A 965 -26.61 -30.60 -22.01
C ASP A 965 -27.79 -29.64 -21.73
N VAL A 966 -28.46 -29.71 -20.56
CA VAL A 966 -29.68 -28.90 -20.25
C VAL A 966 -29.45 -27.77 -19.23
N ALA A 967 -28.22 -27.31 -19.01
CA ALA A 967 -27.90 -26.44 -17.87
C ALA A 967 -27.36 -25.06 -18.26
N THR A 968 -26.20 -24.98 -18.92
CA THR A 968 -25.47 -23.71 -19.07
C THR A 968 -25.08 -23.44 -20.53
N PRO A 969 -25.71 -22.46 -21.22
CA PRO A 969 -25.32 -22.14 -22.58
C PRO A 969 -23.97 -21.44 -22.62
N LYS A 970 -23.18 -21.73 -23.66
CA LYS A 970 -22.00 -20.95 -24.07
C LYS A 970 -22.18 -20.46 -25.49
N VAL A 971 -21.07 -20.20 -26.20
CA VAL A 971 -21.15 -19.60 -27.53
C VAL A 971 -21.29 -20.69 -28.59
N GLY A 972 -20.42 -21.70 -28.60
CA GLY A 972 -20.49 -22.80 -29.56
C GLY A 972 -19.17 -23.13 -30.24
N TRP A 973 -19.27 -23.72 -31.44
CA TRP A 973 -18.14 -24.28 -32.17
C TRP A 973 -18.14 -23.84 -33.64
N TRP A 974 -17.07 -23.17 -34.07
CA TRP A 974 -16.81 -22.78 -35.46
C TRP A 974 -15.83 -23.74 -36.14
N ILE A 975 -16.10 -24.10 -37.39
CA ILE A 975 -15.24 -24.90 -38.27
C ILE A 975 -14.97 -24.12 -39.56
N ASP A 976 -13.70 -24.02 -39.93
CA ASP A 976 -13.21 -23.35 -41.12
C ASP A 976 -11.98 -24.09 -41.69
N ASP A 977 -11.61 -23.80 -42.95
CA ASP A 977 -10.43 -24.34 -43.64
C ASP A 977 -10.25 -25.87 -43.50
N VAL A 978 -11.22 -26.65 -44.01
CA VAL A 978 -11.17 -28.12 -43.97
C VAL A 978 -10.43 -28.67 -45.18
N ILE A 979 -9.40 -29.47 -44.93
CA ILE A 979 -8.53 -30.07 -45.95
C ILE A 979 -8.39 -31.56 -45.67
N ILE A 980 -8.53 -32.39 -46.70
CA ILE A 980 -8.09 -33.78 -46.66
C ILE A 980 -7.03 -33.92 -47.74
N GLY A 981 -5.81 -34.29 -47.36
CA GLY A 981 -4.67 -34.34 -48.27
C GLY A 981 -3.82 -35.59 -48.07
N GLN A 982 -3.09 -35.97 -49.11
CA GLN A 982 -2.04 -36.97 -49.05
C GLN A 982 -0.67 -36.29 -48.94
N ASP A 983 0.19 -36.82 -48.07
CA ASP A 983 1.55 -36.33 -47.80
C ASP A 983 1.53 -34.81 -47.44
N VAL A 984 0.69 -34.44 -46.47
CA VAL A 984 0.47 -33.03 -46.13
C VAL A 984 1.76 -32.37 -45.66
N THR A 985 2.08 -31.23 -46.26
CA THR A 985 3.26 -30.43 -45.92
C THR A 985 2.81 -29.10 -45.33
N LEU A 986 3.21 -28.81 -44.08
CA LEU A 986 2.88 -27.58 -43.34
C LEU A 986 4.10 -26.67 -43.16
N ILE A 987 3.87 -25.36 -43.23
CA ILE A 987 4.83 -24.32 -42.81
C ILE A 987 4.31 -23.71 -41.51
N HIS A 988 5.11 -23.78 -40.46
CA HIS A 988 4.77 -23.20 -39.15
C HIS A 988 5.55 -21.91 -38.90
N SER A 989 4.86 -20.89 -38.40
CA SER A 989 5.46 -19.68 -37.86
C SER A 989 5.11 -19.50 -36.39
N THR A 990 6.10 -19.11 -35.59
CA THR A 990 5.94 -18.88 -34.15
C THR A 990 6.66 -17.60 -33.77
N ALA A 991 5.90 -16.57 -33.38
CA ALA A 991 6.46 -15.32 -32.88
C ALA A 991 6.52 -15.33 -31.36
N SER A 992 7.55 -14.71 -30.81
CA SER A 992 7.78 -14.56 -29.37
C SER A 992 8.33 -13.17 -29.07
N PHE A 993 8.24 -12.72 -27.81
CA PHE A 993 8.81 -11.46 -27.38
C PHE A 993 9.59 -11.59 -26.08
N VAL A 994 10.54 -10.68 -25.87
CA VAL A 994 11.26 -10.48 -24.61
C VAL A 994 11.20 -9.01 -24.24
N SER A 995 10.90 -8.70 -22.98
CA SER A 995 11.00 -7.36 -22.42
C SER A 995 11.84 -7.38 -21.14
N PRO A 996 12.23 -6.21 -20.59
CA PRO A 996 12.95 -6.15 -19.31
C PRO A 996 12.17 -6.67 -18.10
N ILE A 997 10.84 -6.76 -18.19
CA ILE A 997 9.94 -6.99 -17.03
C ILE A 997 9.16 -8.31 -17.19
N GLU A 998 8.94 -8.77 -18.42
CA GLU A 998 8.19 -9.99 -18.76
C GLU A 998 8.75 -10.69 -20.00
N SER A 999 8.68 -12.03 -20.00
CA SER A 999 8.87 -12.88 -21.19
C SER A 999 7.61 -13.72 -21.42
N GLY A 1000 6.88 -13.48 -22.53
CA GLY A 1000 5.65 -14.22 -22.89
C GLY A 1000 5.85 -15.25 -24.02
N HIS A 1001 5.01 -16.28 -24.05
CA HIS A 1001 5.09 -17.43 -24.97
C HIS A 1001 4.21 -17.29 -26.24
N ALA A 1002 4.85 -17.60 -27.39
CA ALA A 1002 4.39 -18.13 -28.68
C ALA A 1002 2.95 -17.86 -29.20
N GLY A 1003 2.80 -16.86 -30.08
CA GLY A 1003 1.70 -16.83 -31.07
C GLY A 1003 2.06 -17.72 -32.26
N THR A 1004 1.23 -18.71 -32.62
CA THR A 1004 1.54 -19.72 -33.67
C THR A 1004 0.57 -19.68 -34.85
N SER A 1005 1.07 -19.91 -36.07
CA SER A 1005 0.30 -20.05 -37.32
C SER A 1005 0.86 -21.20 -38.17
N ALA A 1006 0.00 -21.94 -38.88
CA ALA A 1006 0.37 -23.05 -39.75
C ALA A 1006 -0.32 -22.94 -41.12
N ILE A 1007 0.42 -23.16 -42.22
CA ILE A 1007 -0.08 -23.02 -43.60
C ILE A 1007 0.24 -24.29 -44.41
N VAL A 1008 -0.71 -24.75 -45.23
CA VAL A 1008 -0.53 -25.93 -46.10
C VAL A 1008 0.14 -25.57 -47.42
N VAL A 1009 1.14 -26.37 -47.84
CA VAL A 1009 1.82 -26.26 -49.14
C VAL A 1009 1.20 -27.22 -50.16
N ASN A 1010 0.64 -26.70 -51.24
CA ASN A 1010 -0.03 -27.47 -52.31
C ASN A 1010 0.93 -27.88 -53.43
N GLY A 1011 0.72 -29.10 -53.96
CA GLY A 1011 1.35 -29.53 -55.21
C GLY A 1011 0.70 -28.91 -56.46
N PRO A 1012 1.37 -28.93 -57.62
CA PRO A 1012 0.75 -28.50 -58.87
C PRO A 1012 -0.50 -29.35 -59.13
N SER A 1013 -1.63 -28.70 -59.42
CA SER A 1013 -2.93 -29.34 -59.62
C SER A 1013 -2.82 -30.54 -60.58
N GLN A 1014 -3.11 -31.76 -60.12
CA GLN A 1014 -3.48 -32.80 -61.07
C GLN A 1014 -4.89 -32.50 -61.55
N ALA A 1015 -4.98 -32.13 -62.83
CA ALA A 1015 -6.24 -32.08 -63.55
C ALA A 1015 -7.02 -33.37 -63.32
N ALA A 1016 -8.26 -33.24 -62.83
CA ALA A 1016 -9.22 -34.32 -62.83
C ALA A 1016 -9.33 -34.90 -64.26
N ILE A 1017 -9.10 -36.19 -64.39
CA ILE A 1017 -9.17 -36.92 -65.66
C ILE A 1017 -10.64 -36.97 -66.12
N GLY A 1018 -10.97 -36.12 -67.10
CA GLY A 1018 -11.82 -36.43 -68.26
C GLY A 1018 -13.34 -36.23 -68.17
N ASN A 1019 -13.85 -35.13 -68.78
CA ASN A 1019 -14.64 -35.15 -70.04
C ASN A 1019 -14.86 -33.68 -70.50
N PRO A 1020 -14.83 -33.38 -71.82
CA PRO A 1020 -14.52 -32.07 -72.36
C PRO A 1020 -15.78 -31.23 -72.58
N ASN A 1021 -15.68 -29.94 -72.28
CA ASN A 1021 -15.99 -28.86 -73.21
C ASN A 1021 -15.70 -27.49 -72.56
N ASN A 1022 -14.80 -26.76 -73.23
CA ASN A 1022 -14.53 -25.33 -73.16
C ASN A 1022 -13.77 -24.73 -71.97
N GLU A 1023 -12.47 -24.52 -72.27
CA GLU A 1023 -11.67 -23.33 -72.00
C GLU A 1023 -11.37 -22.89 -70.56
N VAL A 1024 -10.12 -23.17 -70.19
CA VAL A 1024 -9.36 -22.45 -69.17
C VAL A 1024 -8.84 -21.14 -69.78
N ILE A 1025 -9.21 -20.01 -69.19
CA ILE A 1025 -8.39 -18.80 -69.18
C ILE A 1025 -8.19 -18.45 -67.70
N PHE A 1026 -6.96 -18.57 -67.22
CA PHE A 1026 -6.51 -17.82 -66.05
C PHE A 1026 -6.03 -16.47 -66.57
N ASP A 1027 -6.73 -15.40 -66.21
CA ASP A 1027 -6.16 -14.06 -66.25
C ASP A 1027 -6.51 -13.35 -64.93
N ASN A 1028 -5.46 -12.94 -64.23
CA ASN A 1028 -5.55 -12.07 -63.07
C ASN A 1028 -5.98 -10.69 -63.56
N LYS A 1029 -7.28 -10.36 -63.48
CA LYS A 1029 -7.77 -9.00 -63.30
C LYS A 1029 -9.24 -9.00 -62.89
N ILE A 1030 -9.52 -8.17 -61.88
CA ILE A 1030 -10.82 -7.73 -61.40
C ILE A 1030 -11.80 -7.49 -62.55
N GLU A 1031 -13.00 -8.07 -62.43
CA GLU A 1031 -14.27 -7.38 -62.69
C GLU A 1031 -15.42 -8.16 -62.02
N ASN A 1032 -16.05 -7.48 -61.05
CA ASN A 1032 -17.26 -7.89 -60.35
C ASN A 1032 -18.37 -8.24 -61.34
N ASN A 1033 -19.04 -9.36 -61.11
CA ASN A 1033 -20.40 -9.57 -61.63
C ASN A 1033 -21.15 -10.61 -60.78
N GLN A 1034 -21.38 -10.27 -59.53
CA GLN A 1034 -22.72 -10.22 -58.95
C GLN A 1034 -22.65 -9.28 -57.74
N THR A 1035 -23.25 -8.13 -57.94
CA THR A 1035 -23.28 -6.96 -57.06
C THR A 1035 -23.89 -7.30 -55.69
N GLU A 1036 -23.06 -7.43 -54.67
CA GLU A 1036 -23.35 -6.63 -53.48
C GLU A 1036 -23.07 -5.17 -53.87
N ILE A 1037 -24.10 -4.33 -53.82
CA ILE A 1037 -23.99 -2.94 -54.26
C ILE A 1037 -23.21 -2.14 -53.20
N SER A 1038 -21.99 -1.80 -53.56
CA SER A 1038 -21.19 -0.68 -53.05
C SER A 1038 -21.59 0.69 -53.65
N ASP A 1039 -22.66 0.76 -54.46
CA ASP A 1039 -22.96 1.92 -55.31
C ASP A 1039 -24.14 2.80 -54.83
N ILE A 1040 -24.61 2.65 -53.59
CA ILE A 1040 -25.51 3.66 -52.97
C ILE A 1040 -24.74 4.35 -51.84
N ASN A 1041 -24.11 5.48 -52.16
CA ASN A 1041 -23.52 6.35 -51.15
C ASN A 1041 -24.62 7.22 -50.54
N LEU A 1042 -24.93 6.97 -49.27
CA LEU A 1042 -25.97 7.65 -48.52
C LEU A 1042 -25.36 8.74 -47.65
N ILE A 1043 -25.67 9.99 -47.96
CA ILE A 1043 -25.14 11.17 -47.26
C ILE A 1043 -26.27 11.83 -46.48
N ALA A 1044 -26.13 11.90 -45.15
CA ALA A 1044 -27.06 12.60 -44.26
C ALA A 1044 -26.52 13.99 -43.87
N TYR A 1045 -27.29 15.06 -44.09
CA TYR A 1045 -26.90 16.45 -43.77
C TYR A 1045 -28.11 17.36 -43.48
N PRO A 1046 -27.95 18.53 -42.84
CA PRO A 1046 -26.73 19.01 -42.18
C PRO A 1046 -26.38 18.14 -40.97
N ASN A 1047 -25.09 17.97 -40.71
CA ASN A 1047 -24.58 17.44 -39.46
C ASN A 1047 -23.78 18.57 -38.80
N PRO A 1048 -24.31 19.24 -37.74
CA PRO A 1048 -25.50 18.88 -36.95
C PRO A 1048 -26.85 19.22 -37.60
N ALA A 1049 -27.87 18.37 -37.41
CA ALA A 1049 -29.26 18.61 -37.84
C ALA A 1049 -30.05 19.28 -36.71
N GLN A 1050 -30.86 20.31 -37.02
CA GLN A 1050 -31.77 20.94 -36.04
C GLN A 1050 -33.11 20.18 -36.00
N ASP A 1051 -34.05 20.59 -36.86
CA ASP A 1051 -35.41 20.01 -36.93
C ASP A 1051 -35.61 19.08 -38.13
N HIS A 1052 -34.64 19.04 -39.05
CA HIS A 1052 -34.73 18.27 -40.29
C HIS A 1052 -33.40 17.61 -40.66
N LEU A 1053 -33.49 16.37 -41.14
CA LEU A 1053 -32.38 15.59 -41.68
C LEU A 1053 -32.62 15.37 -43.17
N ASN A 1054 -31.71 15.84 -44.01
CA ASN A 1054 -31.71 15.55 -45.43
C ASN A 1054 -30.87 14.32 -45.72
N ILE A 1055 -31.44 13.39 -46.49
CA ILE A 1055 -30.77 12.18 -46.97
C ILE A 1055 -30.61 12.35 -48.47
N ARG A 1056 -29.36 12.40 -48.95
CA ARG A 1056 -29.05 12.34 -50.37
C ARG A 1056 -28.56 10.94 -50.70
N LEU A 1057 -29.19 10.33 -51.70
CA LEU A 1057 -28.78 9.06 -52.27
C LEU A 1057 -27.97 9.33 -53.54
N GLU A 1058 -26.74 8.85 -53.58
CA GLU A 1058 -25.88 8.88 -54.78
C GLU A 1058 -25.71 7.45 -55.28
N GLY A 1059 -26.26 7.14 -56.46
CA GLY A 1059 -26.28 5.78 -57.02
C GLY A 1059 -27.38 5.61 -58.07
N ILE A 1060 -27.34 4.51 -58.83
CA ILE A 1060 -28.41 4.14 -59.77
C ILE A 1060 -29.51 3.42 -58.98
N LEU A 1061 -30.61 4.11 -58.68
CA LEU A 1061 -31.82 3.52 -58.11
C LEU A 1061 -32.82 3.27 -59.22
N THR A 1062 -33.41 2.09 -59.30
CA THR A 1062 -34.47 1.77 -60.26
C THR A 1062 -35.71 1.23 -59.56
N GLY A 1063 -36.86 1.87 -59.75
CA GLY A 1063 -38.14 1.42 -59.21
C GLY A 1063 -38.60 2.17 -57.96
N LYS A 1064 -39.38 1.47 -57.11
CA LYS A 1064 -39.95 2.01 -55.87
C LYS A 1064 -38.93 1.90 -54.75
N VAL A 1065 -38.48 3.04 -54.23
CA VAL A 1065 -37.53 3.12 -53.11
C VAL A 1065 -38.30 3.42 -51.82
N GLN A 1066 -37.99 2.68 -50.76
CA GLN A 1066 -38.48 2.90 -49.40
C GLN A 1066 -37.32 3.32 -48.49
N ILE A 1067 -37.52 4.37 -47.71
CA ILE A 1067 -36.59 4.80 -46.65
C ILE A 1067 -37.29 4.79 -45.31
N ASP A 1068 -36.72 4.07 -44.36
CA ASP A 1068 -37.22 3.94 -43.00
C ASP A 1068 -36.18 4.47 -42.00
N LEU A 1069 -36.61 5.36 -41.10
CA LEU A 1069 -35.85 5.71 -39.90
C LEU A 1069 -36.28 4.76 -38.79
N VAL A 1070 -35.36 3.97 -38.25
CA VAL A 1070 -35.61 2.99 -37.18
C VAL A 1070 -34.86 3.35 -35.89
N ASN A 1071 -35.44 3.01 -34.74
CA ASN A 1071 -34.73 3.09 -33.46
C ASN A 1071 -33.82 1.87 -33.23
N THR A 1072 -33.07 1.86 -32.12
CA THR A 1072 -32.17 0.75 -31.76
C THR A 1072 -32.88 -0.58 -31.49
N GLN A 1073 -34.20 -0.58 -31.33
CA GLN A 1073 -35.04 -1.77 -31.19
C GLN A 1073 -35.60 -2.26 -32.53
N GLY A 1074 -35.20 -1.66 -33.66
CA GLY A 1074 -35.64 -2.02 -35.00
C GLY A 1074 -37.07 -1.54 -35.35
N GLN A 1075 -37.67 -0.69 -34.52
CA GLN A 1075 -39.01 -0.16 -34.79
C GLN A 1075 -38.91 1.01 -35.78
N VAL A 1076 -39.69 0.96 -36.85
CA VAL A 1076 -39.81 2.04 -37.84
C VAL A 1076 -40.52 3.24 -37.21
N ILE A 1077 -39.79 4.34 -37.05
CA ILE A 1077 -40.25 5.62 -36.50
C ILE A 1077 -40.84 6.50 -37.60
N GLN A 1078 -40.20 6.53 -38.77
CA GLN A 1078 -40.69 7.26 -39.95
C GLN A 1078 -40.40 6.45 -41.21
N SER A 1079 -41.32 6.45 -42.18
CA SER A 1079 -41.15 5.75 -43.46
C SER A 1079 -41.59 6.66 -44.60
N GLN A 1080 -40.83 6.67 -45.70
CA GLN A 1080 -41.19 7.37 -46.93
C GLN A 1080 -40.96 6.46 -48.15
N LYS A 1081 -41.90 6.47 -49.09
CA LYS A 1081 -41.81 5.73 -50.36
C LYS A 1081 -41.92 6.70 -51.53
N PHE A 1082 -41.09 6.51 -52.54
CA PHE A 1082 -41.11 7.31 -53.76
C PHE A 1082 -40.65 6.49 -54.96
N ASP A 1083 -41.07 6.90 -56.16
CA ASP A 1083 -40.54 6.37 -57.42
C ASP A 1083 -39.28 7.17 -57.78
N ALA A 1084 -38.13 6.50 -57.92
CA ALA A 1084 -36.86 7.17 -58.22
C ALA A 1084 -36.81 7.57 -59.70
N GLU A 1085 -37.14 8.82 -60.02
CA GLU A 1085 -37.17 9.33 -61.41
C GLU A 1085 -35.85 10.00 -61.88
N SER A 1086 -34.86 10.24 -61.00
CA SER A 1086 -33.53 10.79 -61.37
C SER A 1086 -32.44 10.62 -60.31
N LEU A 1087 -31.16 10.56 -60.73
CA LEU A 1087 -29.95 10.60 -59.89
C LEU A 1087 -29.91 11.86 -58.99
N ASN A 1088 -29.54 11.69 -57.71
CA ASN A 1088 -29.37 12.72 -56.66
C ASN A 1088 -30.65 13.35 -56.07
N GLN A 1089 -31.66 12.54 -55.74
CA GLN A 1089 -32.82 13.01 -54.99
C GLN A 1089 -32.47 13.22 -53.51
N THR A 1090 -32.84 14.38 -52.96
CA THR A 1090 -32.73 14.70 -51.53
C THR A 1090 -34.08 14.48 -50.86
N ILE A 1091 -34.08 13.75 -49.75
CA ILE A 1091 -35.28 13.39 -48.99
C ILE A 1091 -35.16 13.98 -47.60
N GLU A 1092 -36.18 14.72 -47.20
CA GLU A 1092 -36.21 15.41 -45.91
C GLU A 1092 -37.04 14.59 -44.91
N MET A 1093 -36.43 14.32 -43.76
CA MET A 1093 -37.07 13.68 -42.61
C MET A 1093 -37.16 14.65 -41.44
N ASN A 1094 -38.28 14.62 -40.72
CA ASN A 1094 -38.51 15.50 -39.58
C ASN A 1094 -37.93 14.87 -38.31
N THR A 1095 -37.03 15.57 -37.63
CA THR A 1095 -36.39 15.12 -36.40
C THR A 1095 -36.92 15.83 -35.15
N SER A 1096 -37.91 16.73 -35.26
CA SER A 1096 -38.46 17.56 -34.16
C SER A 1096 -38.98 16.75 -32.97
N ASP A 1097 -39.50 15.55 -33.22
CA ASP A 1097 -40.17 14.72 -32.21
C ASP A 1097 -39.30 13.54 -31.73
N LEU A 1098 -38.09 13.39 -32.27
CA LEU A 1098 -37.14 12.34 -31.90
C LEU A 1098 -36.40 12.70 -30.60
N LEU A 1099 -36.21 11.72 -29.71
CA LEU A 1099 -35.38 11.88 -28.51
C LEU A 1099 -33.89 11.79 -28.86
N ASN A 1100 -33.03 12.31 -27.99
CA ASN A 1100 -31.59 12.15 -28.12
C ASN A 1100 -31.22 10.66 -28.09
N GLY A 1101 -30.45 10.20 -29.07
CA GLY A 1101 -30.13 8.79 -29.21
C GLY A 1101 -29.60 8.39 -30.59
N VAL A 1102 -29.32 7.10 -30.74
CA VAL A 1102 -28.89 6.49 -32.01
C VAL A 1102 -30.11 5.98 -32.77
N TYR A 1103 -30.17 6.29 -34.06
CA TYR A 1103 -31.18 5.81 -35.00
C TYR A 1103 -30.47 5.23 -36.23
N PHE A 1104 -31.16 4.40 -37.00
CA PHE A 1104 -30.67 3.90 -38.27
C PHE A 1104 -31.60 4.31 -39.40
N ILE A 1105 -31.03 4.58 -40.57
CA ILE A 1105 -31.79 4.83 -41.80
C ILE A 1105 -31.58 3.61 -42.68
N ASN A 1106 -32.67 2.91 -42.94
CA ASN A 1106 -32.71 1.78 -43.85
C ASN A 1106 -33.26 2.26 -45.19
N VAL A 1107 -32.57 1.97 -46.28
CA VAL A 1107 -33.02 2.22 -47.66
C VAL A 1107 -33.17 0.89 -48.35
N GLN A 1108 -34.32 0.67 -48.96
CA GLN A 1108 -34.63 -0.57 -49.67
C GLN A 1108 -35.26 -0.24 -51.03
N ASP A 1109 -34.78 -0.89 -52.08
CA ASP A 1109 -35.49 -1.00 -53.36
C ASP A 1109 -35.76 -2.48 -53.68
N ASP A 1110 -36.26 -2.77 -54.89
CA ASP A 1110 -36.62 -4.14 -55.31
C ASP A 1110 -35.39 -5.09 -55.41
N GLN A 1111 -34.15 -4.58 -55.40
CA GLN A 1111 -32.93 -5.35 -55.62
C GLN A 1111 -31.80 -5.08 -54.60
N SER A 1112 -31.94 -4.10 -53.71
CA SER A 1112 -30.86 -3.61 -52.84
C SER A 1112 -31.37 -3.11 -51.50
N PHE A 1113 -30.53 -3.28 -50.47
CA PHE A 1113 -30.78 -2.82 -49.11
C PHE A 1113 -29.51 -2.17 -48.55
N GLY A 1114 -29.65 -0.99 -47.94
CA GLY A 1114 -28.56 -0.27 -47.29
C GLY A 1114 -29.00 0.28 -45.94
N THR A 1115 -28.08 0.36 -44.98
CA THR A 1115 -28.34 0.93 -43.65
C THR A 1115 -27.24 1.90 -43.26
N THR A 1116 -27.60 3.06 -42.70
CA THR A 1116 -26.64 3.98 -42.08
C THR A 1116 -27.05 4.36 -40.66
N ARG A 1117 -26.07 4.67 -39.81
CA ARG A 1117 -26.28 5.12 -38.43
C ARG A 1117 -26.34 6.65 -38.38
N VAL A 1118 -27.31 7.19 -37.66
CA VAL A 1118 -27.43 8.62 -37.36
C VAL A 1118 -27.58 8.83 -35.85
N VAL A 1119 -26.91 9.85 -35.32
CA VAL A 1119 -27.03 10.25 -33.91
C VAL A 1119 -27.80 11.56 -33.85
N ILE A 1120 -28.92 11.57 -33.13
CA ILE A 1120 -29.70 12.78 -32.87
C ILE A 1120 -29.30 13.30 -31.48
N GLN A 1121 -28.84 14.54 -31.42
CA GLN A 1121 -28.48 15.24 -30.18
C GLN A 1121 -29.06 16.65 -30.21
N LYS A 1122 -30.14 16.87 -29.47
CA LYS A 1122 -30.77 18.17 -29.24
C LYS A 1122 -30.16 18.82 -28.00
N ASN A 1123 -29.79 20.09 -28.14
CA ASN A 1123 -29.35 20.96 -27.04
C ASN A 1123 -30.54 21.60 -26.32
#